data_AF-A0A395HR15-F1
#
_entry.id   AF-A0A395HR15-F1
#
_cell.length_a   1.000
_cell.length_b   1.000
_cell.length_c   1.000
_cell.angle_alpha   90.00
_cell.angle_beta   90.00
_cell.angle_gamma   90.00
#
_symmetry.space_group_name_H-M   'P 1'
#
loop_
_entity.id
_entity.type
_entity.pdbx_description
1 polymer ?
#
loop_
_entity_poly.entity_id
_entity_poly.type
_entity_poly.pdbx_seq_one_letter_code
_entity_poly.pdbx_strand_id
1 'polypeptide(L)'
;MRWIPSLLGAIALLPLSGASTCWRNTTCSGPTTAAFPGSWEKNIFAPSSRTVNPEKLFLITKTDVTHDYAPYKLQGNGSLVVYDFGREVGGIVTVKYTSTGSGALGLAFTEAKDYIGEWSDSSNGGFKGPDGALYGNFTEAGEHSYTMPDKYLRGGFRYLTLFLITDNSTAVHIKDVSLEIGFQPTWPNLRAYQGYFDSNDDLLNAIWYSGAYTLQTNEVPVNTGRQIPTVPRGWANNATLGPGDTIIVDGAKRDRAVWPGDMGIAVPAAFVSIGNLESVKNALQVMYNYQASTGAFDESGPPLSQKNSDTYHMWSMVGTYNYILYTNDTDFLETNWAGYKKAMDYIYGAELATWAGDTTGLSDTYTSRAQKLREAINKYCWDDSYGAFKDNATDTTLHPQDANSMALLFGVVDSERAASISEKLTNNWTPIGAVAPELPENISPFISSFEIQGHFTVGQPARALELIRRSWGWYYNNPNGTRSTVIEGYLQNGTFGYRSSRGYYYDTAYVSHAHGWSAGPTSALTNYIVGLTVTSPLGATWKLAPQFGDLKSAQAGFTTALGKFKAAWTKKSDKYTLEFTVPKGTTGNLTLPYISSKKPTITIDGNKITKGVSYVDKTATVAVGSGGSHKVVHKHTRHLHCTMATPTTLQGIAMPWRTCNQCIRRHYLLSRGARQQPRLHLSTTTPARSPNSTPANPLRTARTHNINEKDVTKYQRSMILSASGIAACAIAMYGVIKLDLFGLDQHQDQDQQQGSEPPTAREAADSLSPSSKKTQLDGPNGFPSSPSLIRLQGQDSGAEQVSTGTSSVPYFPATIRLPKVLDAATMPLSAGDEIALSTAAEKPADEEEYQLLGLGIRTVSFLKIQVYVVGMYVAKSDISELQRRLVQTAVNPPAVQPSTPSDAAAGESGRGVITNAVGATAATSLVSTERDRLRQLLLDSSEQGDAVWDAILREGGLRTAFRIVPVRNTDFTHMRDAFVRGISARAQKYNPLRGEYADEAFGAAVKTFKALFGGGQTKNVPKGHTVLLVRNARGQLDALFQTEAGKPTRYMGRVADERVSRLVWMNYLAGKNVSSEPARESVVDGIMAVVERPVGTVVQKVL
;
A
#
# COMPACT_ATOMS: atom_id res chain seq x y z
N MET A 1 -74.88 35.32 25.22
CA MET A 1 -74.46 36.47 24.39
C MET A 1 -73.05 36.86 24.83
N ARG A 2 -72.10 37.33 24.01
CA ARG A 2 -71.82 37.41 22.55
C ARG A 2 -70.29 37.70 22.45
N TRP A 3 -69.52 37.35 21.41
CA TRP A 3 -69.75 36.61 20.16
C TRP A 3 -68.39 36.05 19.65
N ILE A 4 -68.39 35.43 18.45
CA ILE A 4 -67.21 35.04 17.64
C ILE A 4 -67.49 35.60 16.23
N PRO A 5 -66.57 36.36 15.57
CA PRO A 5 -65.66 35.80 14.54
C PRO A 5 -64.33 36.59 14.35
N SER A 6 -63.45 36.39 13.36
CA SER A 6 -62.85 35.19 12.70
C SER A 6 -61.78 35.69 11.68
N LEU A 7 -61.04 34.76 11.05
CA LEU A 7 -60.19 34.96 9.85
C LEU A 7 -59.02 35.98 9.94
N LEU A 8 -57.80 35.45 10.07
CA LEU A 8 -56.72 35.69 9.10
C LEU A 8 -55.59 34.65 9.25
N GLY A 9 -55.98 33.37 9.21
CA GLY A 9 -55.04 32.25 9.08
C GLY A 9 -54.81 31.89 7.60
N ALA A 10 -53.67 31.27 7.31
CA ALA A 10 -53.31 30.73 6.00
C ALA A 10 -53.20 31.73 4.83
N ILE A 11 -52.32 32.73 4.96
CA ILE A 11 -51.34 32.90 3.86
C ILE A 11 -50.30 31.81 4.08
N ALA A 12 -50.13 30.94 3.09
CA ALA A 12 -49.14 29.88 3.18
C ALA A 12 -47.74 30.47 3.15
N LEU A 13 -46.95 30.18 4.19
CA LEU A 13 -45.50 30.05 4.02
C LEU A 13 -45.25 28.81 3.16
N LEU A 14 -45.53 28.93 1.86
CA LEU A 14 -44.84 28.15 0.85
C LEU A 14 -43.35 28.39 1.10
N PRO A 15 -42.53 27.35 1.34
CA PRO A 15 -41.09 27.55 1.23
C PRO A 15 -40.85 28.09 -0.17
N LEU A 16 -40.03 29.14 -0.29
CA LEU A 16 -39.48 29.54 -1.58
C LEU A 16 -38.55 28.41 -2.04
N SER A 17 -39.14 27.42 -2.69
CA SER A 17 -38.45 26.33 -3.36
C SER A 17 -37.72 26.92 -4.57
N GLY A 18 -36.57 27.56 -4.30
CA GLY A 18 -35.58 27.83 -5.33
C GLY A 18 -35.36 26.53 -6.09
N ALA A 19 -35.64 26.55 -7.39
CA ALA A 19 -35.65 25.34 -8.21
C ALA A 19 -34.31 24.62 -8.01
N SER A 20 -34.37 23.37 -7.56
CA SER A 20 -33.20 22.64 -7.07
C SER A 20 -32.26 22.32 -8.24
N THR A 21 -31.27 23.19 -8.44
CA THR A 21 -30.36 23.11 -9.59
C THR A 21 -29.37 21.97 -9.46
N CYS A 22 -29.10 21.34 -10.59
CA CYS A 22 -27.93 20.49 -10.78
C CYS A 22 -26.66 21.35 -10.85
N TRP A 23 -25.47 20.73 -10.82
CA TRP A 23 -24.24 21.49 -10.74
C TRP A 23 -23.94 22.20 -12.07
N ARG A 24 -24.14 23.52 -12.08
CA ARG A 24 -23.88 24.41 -13.21
C ARG A 24 -24.63 23.99 -14.48
N ASN A 25 -23.91 23.47 -15.47
CA ASN A 25 -24.43 23.14 -16.79
C ASN A 25 -24.74 21.64 -16.96
N THR A 26 -24.53 20.79 -15.93
CA THR A 26 -24.83 19.36 -16.03
C THR A 26 -26.33 19.10 -16.01
N THR A 27 -26.76 18.11 -16.79
CA THR A 27 -28.16 17.70 -16.94
C THR A 27 -28.72 17.15 -15.62
N CYS A 28 -29.96 17.52 -15.29
CA CYS A 28 -30.66 16.90 -14.16
C CYS A 28 -31.24 15.52 -14.52
N SER A 29 -30.39 14.49 -14.56
CA SER A 29 -30.80 13.08 -14.70
C SER A 29 -31.23 12.45 -13.36
N GLY A 30 -30.76 13.00 -12.23
CA GLY A 30 -30.89 12.38 -10.91
C GLY A 30 -32.28 12.51 -10.25
N PRO A 31 -32.57 11.66 -9.25
CA PRO A 31 -33.86 11.62 -8.57
C PRO A 31 -34.17 12.91 -7.78
N THR A 32 -35.45 13.27 -7.77
CA THR A 32 -35.98 14.41 -7.01
C THR A 32 -36.46 14.02 -5.60
N THR A 33 -36.71 12.74 -5.35
CA THR A 33 -37.28 12.21 -4.10
C THR A 33 -36.62 10.87 -3.72
N ALA A 34 -36.47 10.61 -2.43
CA ALA A 34 -35.92 9.36 -1.93
C ALA A 34 -36.88 8.19 -2.20
N ALA A 35 -36.35 7.02 -2.57
CA ALA A 35 -37.18 5.85 -2.85
C ALA A 35 -37.89 5.32 -1.59
N PHE A 36 -37.31 5.54 -0.41
CA PHE A 36 -37.77 5.01 0.87
C PHE A 36 -37.77 6.12 1.93
N PRO A 37 -38.81 6.96 2.01
CA PRO A 37 -38.95 7.94 3.09
C PRO A 37 -39.19 7.23 4.43
N GLY A 38 -38.60 7.72 5.52
CA GLY A 38 -38.68 7.09 6.84
C GLY A 38 -37.70 7.61 7.88
N SER A 39 -37.77 7.08 9.10
CA SER A 39 -37.00 7.57 10.26
C SER A 39 -35.48 7.48 10.10
N TRP A 40 -34.99 6.65 9.18
CA TRP A 40 -33.58 6.50 8.82
C TRP A 40 -33.01 7.67 8.03
N GLU A 41 -33.85 8.53 7.42
CA GLU A 41 -33.39 9.73 6.71
C GLU A 41 -32.65 10.72 7.66
N LYS A 42 -32.84 10.59 8.97
CA LYS A 42 -32.05 11.27 10.03
C LYS A 42 -30.53 11.03 9.88
N ASN A 43 -30.14 9.88 9.32
CA ASN A 43 -28.75 9.43 9.20
C ASN A 43 -28.07 9.89 7.89
N ILE A 44 -28.83 10.42 6.92
CA ILE A 44 -28.26 10.87 5.64
C ILE A 44 -27.40 12.12 5.88
N PHE A 45 -26.08 12.00 5.69
CA PHE A 45 -25.13 13.11 5.83
C PHE A 45 -25.24 14.16 4.72
N ALA A 46 -25.79 13.80 3.57
CA ALA A 46 -26.01 14.69 2.44
C ALA A 46 -26.85 15.92 2.83
N PRO A 47 -26.43 17.16 2.51
CA PRO A 47 -27.17 18.36 2.85
C PRO A 47 -28.44 18.52 2.00
N SER A 48 -29.40 19.27 2.51
CA SER A 48 -30.67 19.59 1.83
C SER A 48 -30.55 20.67 0.74
N SER A 49 -29.35 21.23 0.56
CA SER A 49 -29.03 22.32 -0.37
C SER A 49 -27.67 22.05 -0.99
N ARG A 50 -27.48 22.45 -2.26
CA ARG A 50 -26.16 22.45 -2.91
C ARG A 50 -25.24 23.52 -2.31
N THR A 51 -25.80 24.64 -1.86
CA THR A 51 -25.05 25.67 -1.14
C THR A 51 -25.11 25.40 0.36
N VAL A 52 -23.94 25.27 1.00
CA VAL A 52 -23.79 25.07 2.45
C VAL A 52 -22.86 26.12 3.07
N ASN A 53 -23.01 26.35 4.38
CA ASN A 53 -22.13 27.19 5.19
C ASN A 53 -21.38 26.30 6.20
N PRO A 54 -20.28 26.78 6.82
CA PRO A 54 -19.70 26.14 7.98
C PRO A 54 -20.73 25.97 9.12
N GLU A 55 -20.57 24.94 9.94
CA GLU A 55 -21.37 24.79 11.16
C GLU A 55 -20.71 25.55 12.33
N LYS A 56 -19.38 25.60 12.37
CA LYS A 56 -18.59 26.13 13.49
C LYS A 56 -17.33 26.86 13.07
N LEU A 57 -16.74 27.61 14.00
CA LEU A 57 -15.40 28.20 13.89
C LEU A 57 -14.58 28.04 15.18
N PHE A 58 -13.25 28.01 15.03
CA PHE A 58 -12.29 27.99 16.14
C PHE A 58 -10.94 28.62 15.74
N LEU A 59 -10.05 28.79 16.71
CA LEU A 59 -8.69 29.28 16.49
C LEU A 59 -7.69 28.13 16.56
N ILE A 60 -6.69 28.13 15.70
CA ILE A 60 -5.65 27.07 15.66
C ILE A 60 -4.88 26.92 16.99
N THR A 61 -4.78 28.01 17.78
CA THR A 61 -4.17 28.01 19.11
C THR A 61 -5.09 27.50 20.23
N LYS A 62 -6.37 27.24 19.93
CA LYS A 62 -7.42 26.78 20.85
C LYS A 62 -8.38 25.83 20.11
N THR A 63 -7.82 24.76 19.54
CA THR A 63 -8.51 23.75 18.71
C THR A 63 -9.77 23.16 19.33
N ASP A 64 -9.91 23.21 20.64
CA ASP A 64 -10.97 22.52 21.39
C ASP A 64 -12.05 23.51 21.90
N VAL A 65 -11.90 24.80 21.57
CA VAL A 65 -12.85 25.87 21.91
C VAL A 65 -13.59 26.31 20.64
N THR A 66 -14.56 25.51 20.22
CA THR A 66 -15.41 25.79 19.05
C THR A 66 -16.56 26.74 19.41
N HIS A 67 -16.83 27.68 18.52
CA HIS A 67 -18.01 28.55 18.53
C HIS A 67 -18.89 28.21 17.33
N ASP A 68 -20.18 28.57 17.37
CA ASP A 68 -21.07 28.43 16.22
C ASP A 68 -20.65 29.38 15.08
N TYR A 69 -21.02 29.06 13.84
CA TYR A 69 -20.68 29.86 12.66
C TYR A 69 -21.19 31.32 12.77
N ALA A 70 -20.28 32.27 12.63
CA ALA A 70 -20.53 33.70 12.74
C ALA A 70 -19.51 34.52 11.90
N PRO A 71 -19.80 35.80 11.62
CA PRO A 71 -18.81 36.77 11.12
C PRO A 71 -17.58 36.83 12.02
N TYR A 72 -16.38 36.96 11.43
CA TYR A 72 -15.11 36.94 12.18
C TYR A 72 -14.15 38.03 11.73
N LYS A 73 -13.38 38.61 12.66
CA LYS A 73 -12.42 39.68 12.38
C LYS A 73 -10.98 39.16 12.46
N LEU A 74 -10.31 39.13 11.30
CA LEU A 74 -8.86 39.05 11.18
C LEU A 74 -8.26 40.46 11.35
N GLN A 75 -7.08 40.56 11.98
CA GLN A 75 -6.41 41.83 12.24
C GLN A 75 -4.89 41.64 12.28
N GLY A 76 -4.18 42.31 11.37
CA GLY A 76 -2.74 42.17 11.17
C GLY A 76 -2.34 40.89 10.44
N ASN A 77 -1.11 40.89 9.93
CA ASN A 77 -0.51 39.79 9.19
C ASN A 77 -0.45 38.47 9.99
N GLY A 78 -0.76 37.35 9.34
CA GLY A 78 -0.75 36.01 9.95
C GLY A 78 -1.90 35.76 10.94
N SER A 79 -2.88 36.66 11.04
CA SER A 79 -4.10 36.39 11.80
C SER A 79 -5.02 35.46 11.02
N LEU A 80 -5.54 34.42 11.69
CA LEU A 80 -6.30 33.34 11.04
C LEU A 80 -7.44 32.79 11.90
N VAL A 81 -8.42 32.17 11.23
CA VAL A 81 -9.55 31.44 11.83
C VAL A 81 -9.80 30.17 11.03
N VAL A 82 -10.23 29.09 11.72
CA VAL A 82 -10.57 27.81 11.10
C VAL A 82 -12.08 27.59 11.18
N TYR A 83 -12.71 27.37 10.04
CA TYR A 83 -14.11 27.01 9.90
C TYR A 83 -14.24 25.48 9.74
N ASP A 84 -15.23 24.89 10.42
CA ASP A 84 -15.56 23.46 10.38
C ASP A 84 -16.97 23.29 9.79
N PHE A 85 -17.09 22.55 8.69
CA PHE A 85 -18.37 22.23 8.05
C PHE A 85 -19.14 21.10 8.76
N GLY A 86 -18.62 20.56 9.87
CA GLY A 86 -19.21 19.49 10.68
C GLY A 86 -19.14 18.10 10.03
N ARG A 87 -18.98 18.06 8.71
CA ARG A 87 -18.93 16.90 7.81
C ARG A 87 -17.94 17.17 6.66
N GLU A 88 -17.56 16.11 5.99
CA GLU A 88 -16.83 16.16 4.72
C GLU A 88 -17.66 16.85 3.62
N VAL A 89 -17.05 17.75 2.85
CA VAL A 89 -17.69 18.55 1.79
C VAL A 89 -16.72 18.77 0.61
N GLY A 90 -17.21 19.22 -0.54
CA GLY A 90 -16.35 19.43 -1.71
C GLY A 90 -17.01 20.25 -2.81
N GLY A 91 -16.26 21.17 -3.42
CA GLY A 91 -16.77 22.12 -4.43
C GLY A 91 -16.08 23.48 -4.42
N ILE A 92 -16.87 24.55 -4.50
CA ILE A 92 -16.45 25.95 -4.73
C ILE A 92 -16.84 26.86 -3.56
N VAL A 93 -15.85 27.37 -2.83
CA VAL A 93 -16.03 28.35 -1.75
C VAL A 93 -16.17 29.78 -2.30
N THR A 94 -17.11 30.52 -1.72
CA THR A 94 -17.21 31.98 -1.81
C THR A 94 -17.09 32.60 -0.41
N VAL A 95 -16.24 33.61 -0.26
CA VAL A 95 -16.09 34.40 0.96
C VAL A 95 -16.40 35.87 0.68
N LYS A 96 -17.31 36.46 1.46
CA LYS A 96 -17.63 37.89 1.43
C LYS A 96 -17.04 38.55 2.66
N TYR A 97 -16.35 39.67 2.50
CA TYR A 97 -15.62 40.33 3.58
C TYR A 97 -15.51 41.84 3.36
N THR A 98 -15.07 42.58 4.37
CA THR A 98 -14.65 43.98 4.25
C THR A 98 -13.24 44.17 4.78
N SER A 99 -12.43 44.97 4.09
CA SER A 99 -11.05 45.33 4.51
C SER A 99 -10.95 46.78 4.96
N THR A 100 -9.97 47.07 5.83
CA THR A 100 -9.61 48.45 6.22
C THR A 100 -8.38 49.00 5.48
N GLY A 101 -7.89 48.27 4.47
CA GLY A 101 -6.62 48.50 3.78
C GLY A 101 -6.41 47.48 2.68
N SER A 102 -5.16 47.29 2.23
CA SER A 102 -4.78 46.34 1.18
C SER A 102 -4.24 45.02 1.76
N GLY A 103 -4.13 43.98 0.93
CA GLY A 103 -3.61 42.67 1.34
C GLY A 103 -4.13 41.51 0.49
N ALA A 104 -4.08 40.32 1.07
CA ALA A 104 -4.68 39.11 0.51
C ALA A 104 -5.33 38.26 1.60
N LEU A 105 -6.51 37.72 1.29
CA LEU A 105 -7.17 36.68 2.09
C LEU A 105 -6.73 35.31 1.56
N GLY A 106 -6.02 34.54 2.38
CA GLY A 106 -5.60 33.17 2.09
C GLY A 106 -6.69 32.15 2.45
N LEU A 107 -6.83 31.11 1.63
CA LEU A 107 -7.75 29.98 1.80
C LEU A 107 -6.96 28.66 1.74
N ALA A 108 -6.98 27.89 2.83
CA ALA A 108 -6.36 26.57 2.93
C ALA A 108 -7.38 25.52 3.42
N PHE A 109 -7.32 24.32 2.85
CA PHE A 109 -8.36 23.29 2.96
C PHE A 109 -7.79 21.98 3.50
N THR A 110 -8.48 21.32 4.44
CA THR A 110 -8.09 19.97 4.90
C THR A 110 -9.29 19.07 5.20
N GLU A 111 -9.14 17.77 4.98
CA GLU A 111 -10.12 16.77 5.48
C GLU A 111 -9.94 16.53 6.99
N ALA A 112 -8.70 16.43 7.46
CA ALA A 112 -8.35 16.14 8.85
C ALA A 112 -7.89 17.37 9.64
N LYS A 113 -8.18 17.36 10.93
CA LYS A 113 -7.82 18.44 11.88
C LYS A 113 -6.31 18.56 12.10
N ASP A 114 -5.55 17.50 11.86
CA ASP A 114 -4.09 17.43 12.06
C ASP A 114 -3.27 18.29 11.09
N TYR A 115 -3.87 18.74 9.97
CA TYR A 115 -3.17 19.44 8.89
C TYR A 115 -3.57 20.92 8.74
N ILE A 116 -4.45 21.44 9.62
CA ILE A 116 -4.97 22.82 9.53
C ILE A 116 -3.85 23.86 9.66
N GLY A 117 -3.94 24.95 8.90
CA GLY A 117 -2.93 26.00 8.86
C GLY A 117 -3.02 26.85 7.58
N GLU A 118 -1.93 27.53 7.23
CA GLU A 118 -1.84 28.39 6.04
C GLU A 118 -1.61 27.61 4.72
N TRP A 119 -1.61 26.27 4.78
CA TRP A 119 -1.43 25.37 3.64
C TRP A 119 -2.48 24.26 3.67
N SER A 120 -3.00 23.89 2.49
CA SER A 120 -3.96 22.81 2.32
C SER A 120 -3.28 21.45 2.41
N ASP A 121 -4.03 20.43 2.80
CA ASP A 121 -3.53 19.05 2.82
C ASP A 121 -3.22 18.54 1.41
N SER A 122 -2.32 17.57 1.31
CA SER A 122 -1.76 17.15 0.03
C SER A 122 -2.81 16.42 -0.81
N SER A 123 -2.99 16.87 -2.06
CA SER A 123 -3.82 16.19 -3.05
C SER A 123 -3.14 16.06 -4.41
N ASN A 124 -2.01 16.76 -4.62
CA ASN A 124 -1.28 16.88 -5.87
C ASN A 124 -0.83 15.55 -6.51
N GLY A 125 -0.31 14.59 -5.72
CA GLY A 125 0.25 13.31 -6.20
C GLY A 125 1.68 13.37 -6.75
N GLY A 126 2.28 14.56 -6.84
CA GLY A 126 3.67 14.79 -7.22
C GLY A 126 4.64 14.95 -6.03
N PHE A 127 4.14 14.94 -4.80
CA PHE A 127 4.90 14.88 -3.53
C PHE A 127 6.03 15.94 -3.38
N LYS A 128 5.73 17.21 -3.68
CA LYS A 128 6.68 18.34 -3.59
C LYS A 128 6.43 19.26 -2.38
N GLY A 129 5.87 18.70 -1.31
CA GLY A 129 5.29 19.45 -0.19
C GLY A 129 3.78 19.68 -0.38
N PRO A 130 3.13 20.35 0.59
CA PRO A 130 1.67 20.52 0.64
C PRO A 130 1.12 21.37 -0.51
N ASP A 131 -0.19 21.25 -0.72
CA ASP A 131 -0.95 21.92 -1.77
C ASP A 131 -0.99 23.46 -1.64
N GLY A 132 -0.54 24.03 -0.52
CA GLY A 132 -0.51 25.48 -0.32
C GLY A 132 -1.92 26.10 -0.22
N ALA A 133 -2.06 27.38 -0.55
CA ALA A 133 -3.32 28.11 -0.40
C ALA A 133 -3.70 28.88 -1.67
N LEU A 134 -4.99 29.18 -1.80
CA LEU A 134 -5.52 30.15 -2.76
C LEU A 134 -5.54 31.54 -2.12
N TYR A 135 -5.45 32.59 -2.93
CA TYR A 135 -5.39 33.98 -2.44
C TYR A 135 -6.39 34.88 -3.16
N GLY A 136 -7.21 35.58 -2.37
CA GLY A 136 -8.04 36.70 -2.83
C GLY A 136 -7.36 38.02 -2.49
N ASN A 137 -6.69 38.62 -3.47
CA ASN A 137 -5.99 39.90 -3.30
C ASN A 137 -6.97 41.09 -3.33
N PHE A 138 -6.73 42.09 -2.50
CA PHE A 138 -7.49 43.34 -2.45
C PHE A 138 -6.56 44.55 -2.27
N THR A 139 -6.77 45.61 -3.05
CA THR A 139 -5.84 46.76 -3.14
C THR A 139 -6.23 47.96 -2.27
N GLU A 140 -7.46 47.99 -1.75
CA GLU A 140 -8.01 49.12 -1.01
C GLU A 140 -9.04 48.69 0.04
N ALA A 141 -9.36 49.61 0.95
CA ALA A 141 -10.41 49.43 1.96
C ALA A 141 -11.80 49.43 1.29
N GLY A 142 -12.63 48.42 1.57
CA GLY A 142 -13.93 48.30 0.92
C GLY A 142 -14.66 46.99 1.19
N GLU A 143 -15.76 46.77 0.47
CA GLU A 143 -16.51 45.51 0.40
C GLU A 143 -15.89 44.61 -0.68
N HIS A 144 -15.58 43.36 -0.35
CA HIS A 144 -14.91 42.41 -1.23
C HIS A 144 -15.63 41.06 -1.25
N SER A 145 -15.55 40.35 -2.37
CA SER A 145 -16.05 38.98 -2.52
C SER A 145 -15.05 38.16 -3.31
N TYR A 146 -14.59 37.04 -2.75
CA TYR A 146 -13.72 36.08 -3.41
C TYR A 146 -14.46 34.77 -3.63
N THR A 147 -14.61 34.36 -4.88
CA THR A 147 -15.06 33.02 -5.27
C THR A 147 -13.89 32.29 -5.90
N MET A 148 -13.56 31.10 -5.41
CA MET A 148 -12.41 30.34 -5.92
C MET A 148 -12.66 29.85 -7.36
N PRO A 149 -11.68 29.94 -8.29
CA PRO A 149 -11.87 29.49 -9.66
C PRO A 149 -12.06 27.98 -9.79
N ASP A 150 -12.90 27.57 -10.74
CA ASP A 150 -13.27 26.20 -11.11
C ASP A 150 -12.11 25.20 -11.12
N LYS A 151 -10.99 25.59 -11.74
CA LYS A 151 -9.77 24.76 -11.83
C LYS A 151 -9.22 24.36 -10.46
N TYR A 152 -9.48 25.14 -9.44
CA TYR A 152 -9.05 24.92 -8.07
C TYR A 152 -10.16 24.35 -7.17
N LEU A 153 -11.26 23.81 -7.74
CA LEU A 153 -12.27 23.05 -7.00
C LEU A 153 -11.62 22.10 -5.98
N ARG A 154 -11.98 22.23 -4.71
CA ARG A 154 -11.47 21.34 -3.66
C ARG A 154 -12.41 20.15 -3.57
N GLY A 155 -11.93 18.98 -4.00
CA GLY A 155 -12.77 17.80 -4.19
C GLY A 155 -13.28 17.19 -2.88
N GLY A 156 -12.44 17.21 -1.84
CA GLY A 156 -12.77 16.87 -0.46
C GLY A 156 -12.02 17.79 0.52
N PHE A 157 -12.73 18.23 1.55
CA PHE A 157 -12.26 18.87 2.78
C PHE A 157 -13.40 18.93 3.81
N ARG A 158 -13.06 19.09 5.10
CA ARG A 158 -14.02 19.46 6.17
C ARG A 158 -13.67 20.78 6.84
N TYR A 159 -12.39 21.14 6.88
CA TYR A 159 -11.87 22.35 7.51
C TYR A 159 -11.39 23.35 6.46
N LEU A 160 -11.76 24.61 6.64
CA LEU A 160 -11.30 25.75 5.84
C LEU A 160 -10.63 26.76 6.77
N THR A 161 -9.32 26.95 6.60
CA THR A 161 -8.57 28.01 7.28
C THR A 161 -8.59 29.27 6.42
N LEU A 162 -9.09 30.37 6.98
CA LEU A 162 -9.01 31.72 6.40
C LEU A 162 -7.97 32.53 7.16
N PHE A 163 -7.00 33.10 6.44
CA PHE A 163 -5.87 33.83 7.03
C PHE A 163 -5.54 35.10 6.26
N LEU A 164 -4.97 36.10 6.94
CA LEU A 164 -4.75 37.45 6.41
C LEU A 164 -3.26 37.72 6.17
N ILE A 165 -2.89 37.93 4.90
CA ILE A 165 -1.56 38.46 4.51
C ILE A 165 -1.69 39.95 4.25
N THR A 166 -1.00 40.78 5.03
CA THR A 166 -0.99 42.25 4.90
C THR A 166 0.15 42.85 5.74
N ASP A 167 0.10 44.15 6.05
CA ASP A 167 0.90 44.78 7.10
C ASP A 167 0.34 44.47 8.51
N ASN A 168 0.77 45.22 9.53
CA ASN A 168 0.24 45.08 10.89
C ASN A 168 -0.90 46.08 11.21
N SER A 169 -1.38 46.83 10.21
CA SER A 169 -2.40 47.88 10.37
C SER A 169 -3.77 47.47 9.83
N THR A 170 -3.81 46.66 8.77
CA THR A 170 -5.04 46.25 8.11
C THR A 170 -5.80 45.18 8.90
N ALA A 171 -7.13 45.30 8.92
CA ALA A 171 -8.05 44.27 9.37
C ALA A 171 -8.99 43.83 8.25
N VAL A 172 -9.45 42.57 8.33
CA VAL A 172 -10.47 42.00 7.45
C VAL A 172 -11.60 41.42 8.30
N HIS A 173 -12.82 41.85 8.04
CA HIS A 173 -14.03 41.32 8.66
C HIS A 173 -14.75 40.41 7.68
N ILE A 174 -14.66 39.09 7.92
CA ILE A 174 -15.36 38.06 7.18
C ILE A 174 -16.85 38.15 7.52
N LYS A 175 -17.69 38.40 6.52
CA LYS A 175 -19.16 38.53 6.66
C LYS A 175 -19.89 37.20 6.43
N ASP A 176 -19.46 36.44 5.42
CA ASP A 176 -20.10 35.20 4.99
C ASP A 176 -19.06 34.27 4.31
N VAL A 177 -19.18 32.98 4.58
CA VAL A 177 -18.43 31.86 3.99
C VAL A 177 -19.45 30.83 3.54
N SER A 178 -19.53 30.58 2.23
CA SER A 178 -20.45 29.61 1.63
C SER A 178 -19.74 28.72 0.61
N LEU A 179 -20.27 27.52 0.36
CA LEU A 179 -19.70 26.49 -0.50
C LEU A 179 -20.80 25.94 -1.43
N GLU A 180 -20.62 26.05 -2.75
CA GLU A 180 -21.40 25.28 -3.73
C GLU A 180 -20.80 23.86 -3.84
N ILE A 181 -21.59 22.83 -3.54
CA ILE A 181 -21.20 21.43 -3.64
C ILE A 181 -21.09 20.97 -5.11
N GLY A 182 -19.91 20.45 -5.45
CA GLY A 182 -19.57 20.02 -6.80
C GLY A 182 -19.79 18.53 -7.09
N PHE A 183 -19.87 17.67 -6.06
CA PHE A 183 -20.15 16.25 -6.24
C PHE A 183 -21.65 15.97 -6.45
N GLN A 184 -21.96 14.75 -6.92
CA GLN A 184 -23.28 14.30 -7.36
C GLN A 184 -23.96 15.32 -8.30
N PRO A 185 -23.30 15.69 -9.42
CA PRO A 185 -23.65 16.90 -10.17
C PRO A 185 -25.05 16.86 -10.77
N THR A 186 -25.47 15.70 -11.31
CA THR A 186 -26.76 15.50 -12.00
C THR A 186 -27.97 15.38 -11.07
N TRP A 187 -27.78 15.36 -9.75
CA TRP A 187 -28.88 15.21 -8.79
C TRP A 187 -29.39 16.57 -8.33
N PRO A 188 -30.68 16.91 -8.56
CA PRO A 188 -31.26 18.13 -8.01
C PRO A 188 -31.43 18.05 -6.48
N ASN A 189 -31.75 16.85 -5.95
CA ASN A 189 -31.90 16.62 -4.51
C ASN A 189 -30.84 15.62 -4.01
N LEU A 190 -29.77 16.13 -3.39
CA LEU A 190 -28.67 15.32 -2.86
C LEU A 190 -29.11 14.27 -1.81
N ARG A 191 -30.29 14.43 -1.21
CA ARG A 191 -30.86 13.51 -0.20
C ARG A 191 -31.80 12.46 -0.80
N ALA A 192 -32.01 12.44 -2.11
CA ALA A 192 -32.92 11.51 -2.80
C ALA A 192 -32.35 10.09 -2.96
N TYR A 193 -31.84 9.50 -1.87
CA TYR A 193 -31.23 8.17 -1.87
C TYR A 193 -32.24 7.10 -2.33
N GLN A 194 -31.77 6.16 -3.15
CA GLN A 194 -32.61 5.11 -3.74
C GLN A 194 -32.61 3.79 -2.94
N GLY A 195 -31.83 3.72 -1.87
CA GLY A 195 -31.83 2.65 -0.88
C GLY A 195 -31.64 3.15 0.55
N TYR A 196 -31.79 2.24 1.52
CA TYR A 196 -31.71 2.55 2.95
C TYR A 196 -31.30 1.33 3.79
N PHE A 197 -30.79 1.58 5.00
CA PHE A 197 -30.60 0.59 6.06
C PHE A 197 -30.94 1.19 7.41
N ASP A 198 -31.54 0.40 8.30
CA ASP A 198 -31.88 0.78 9.67
C ASP A 198 -31.91 -0.44 10.58
N SER A 199 -31.31 -0.32 11.76
CA SER A 199 -31.17 -1.41 12.73
C SER A 199 -31.23 -0.88 14.17
N ASN A 200 -31.31 -1.79 15.15
CA ASN A 200 -31.25 -1.42 16.57
C ASN A 200 -29.84 -1.02 17.07
N ASP A 201 -28.88 -0.81 16.18
CA ASP A 201 -27.50 -0.41 16.48
C ASP A 201 -27.19 0.87 15.71
N ASP A 202 -27.30 2.02 16.37
CA ASP A 202 -27.11 3.32 15.74
C ASP A 202 -25.67 3.53 15.20
N LEU A 203 -24.67 2.78 15.68
CA LEU A 203 -23.31 2.83 15.14
C LEU A 203 -23.23 2.13 13.77
N LEU A 204 -23.84 0.94 13.62
CA LEU A 204 -23.94 0.29 12.32
C LEU A 204 -24.77 1.12 11.33
N ASN A 205 -25.83 1.77 11.81
CA ASN A 205 -26.62 2.70 11.00
C ASN A 205 -25.72 3.86 10.50
N ALA A 206 -24.98 4.52 11.39
CA ALA A 206 -24.09 5.63 11.02
C ALA A 206 -22.98 5.21 10.04
N ILE A 207 -22.36 4.04 10.25
CA ILE A 207 -21.33 3.50 9.35
C ILE A 207 -21.91 3.23 7.94
N TRP A 208 -23.11 2.66 7.83
CA TRP A 208 -23.77 2.41 6.54
C TRP A 208 -23.97 3.70 5.75
N TYR A 209 -24.47 4.76 6.40
CA TYR A 209 -24.66 6.06 5.77
C TYR A 209 -23.35 6.81 5.51
N SER A 210 -22.29 6.54 6.29
CA SER A 210 -20.97 7.12 6.02
C SER A 210 -20.33 6.53 4.76
N GLY A 211 -20.49 5.22 4.53
CA GLY A 211 -20.10 4.60 3.25
C GLY A 211 -20.92 5.15 2.09
N ALA A 212 -22.25 5.23 2.23
CA ALA A 212 -23.14 5.79 1.20
C ALA A 212 -22.82 7.26 0.84
N TYR A 213 -22.51 8.10 1.83
CA TYR A 213 -22.12 9.49 1.58
C TYR A 213 -20.73 9.62 0.96
N THR A 214 -19.80 8.72 1.29
CA THR A 214 -18.47 8.65 0.62
C THR A 214 -18.59 8.34 -0.86
N LEU A 215 -19.52 7.48 -1.24
CA LEU A 215 -19.79 7.20 -2.64
C LEU A 215 -20.38 8.43 -3.33
N GLN A 216 -21.27 9.15 -2.65
CA GLN A 216 -21.81 10.42 -3.15
C GLN A 216 -20.73 11.52 -3.32
N THR A 217 -19.75 11.65 -2.41
CA THR A 217 -18.63 12.61 -2.57
C THR A 217 -17.71 12.25 -3.74
N ASN A 218 -17.71 10.98 -4.14
CA ASN A 218 -16.83 10.42 -5.16
C ASN A 218 -17.50 10.30 -6.54
N GLU A 219 -18.77 10.66 -6.67
CA GLU A 219 -19.42 10.86 -7.98
C GLU A 219 -19.23 12.32 -8.41
N VAL A 220 -18.38 12.55 -9.41
CA VAL A 220 -17.85 13.88 -9.74
C VAL A 220 -18.22 14.31 -11.17
N PRO A 221 -18.27 15.62 -11.47
CA PRO A 221 -18.43 16.10 -12.84
C PRO A 221 -17.20 15.76 -13.66
N VAL A 222 -17.39 15.22 -14.87
CA VAL A 222 -16.31 14.55 -15.64
C VAL A 222 -15.11 15.44 -15.95
N ASN A 223 -15.29 16.77 -15.99
CA ASN A 223 -14.23 17.75 -16.27
C ASN A 223 -13.52 18.27 -15.00
N THR A 224 -13.70 17.61 -13.85
CA THR A 224 -13.07 17.97 -12.56
C THR A 224 -12.03 16.93 -12.08
N GLY A 225 -11.50 16.14 -13.02
CA GLY A 225 -10.40 15.21 -12.78
C GLY A 225 -9.07 15.92 -12.52
N ARG A 226 -8.16 15.23 -11.84
CA ARG A 226 -6.82 15.72 -11.54
C ARG A 226 -6.03 15.99 -12.82
N GLN A 227 -5.39 17.16 -12.91
CA GLN A 227 -4.51 17.48 -14.03
C GLN A 227 -3.25 16.60 -13.98
N ILE A 228 -3.08 15.75 -14.99
CA ILE A 228 -1.88 14.93 -15.23
C ILE A 228 -1.23 15.39 -16.55
N PRO A 229 0.10 15.61 -16.63
CA PRO A 229 1.07 15.59 -15.53
C PRO A 229 0.75 16.59 -14.41
N THR A 230 1.09 16.21 -13.17
CA THR A 230 0.78 16.95 -11.95
C THR A 230 1.42 18.34 -11.95
N VAL A 231 0.68 19.36 -11.51
CA VAL A 231 1.20 20.74 -11.45
C VAL A 231 2.39 20.86 -10.48
N PRO A 232 3.41 21.71 -10.75
CA PRO A 232 4.61 21.79 -9.91
C PRO A 232 4.39 22.27 -8.46
N ARG A 233 3.27 22.96 -8.20
CA ARG A 233 2.80 23.43 -6.88
C ARG A 233 1.27 23.46 -6.90
N GLY A 234 0.63 23.25 -5.74
CA GLY A 234 -0.82 23.30 -5.58
C GLY A 234 -1.59 22.20 -6.31
N TRP A 235 -2.87 22.43 -6.58
CA TRP A 235 -3.73 21.47 -7.27
C TRP A 235 -4.35 22.05 -8.54
N ALA A 236 -4.92 21.16 -9.34
CA ALA A 236 -5.61 21.48 -10.58
C ALA A 236 -6.59 20.33 -10.87
N ASN A 237 -7.89 20.62 -10.76
CA ASN A 237 -8.99 19.67 -10.96
C ASN A 237 -9.80 20.13 -12.19
N ASN A 238 -9.17 20.03 -13.37
CA ASN A 238 -9.69 20.56 -14.64
C ASN A 238 -9.47 19.62 -15.83
N ALA A 239 -9.19 18.34 -15.59
CA ALA A 239 -9.03 17.33 -16.63
C ALA A 239 -10.34 16.55 -16.87
N THR A 240 -10.52 16.07 -18.09
CA THR A 240 -11.65 15.20 -18.48
C THR A 240 -11.34 13.75 -18.13
N LEU A 241 -12.21 13.13 -17.32
CA LEU A 241 -12.09 11.77 -16.83
C LEU A 241 -12.77 10.72 -17.74
N GLY A 242 -13.79 11.11 -18.49
CA GLY A 242 -14.62 10.17 -19.26
C GLY A 242 -15.85 10.83 -19.89
N PRO A 243 -16.78 10.02 -20.42
CA PRO A 243 -18.02 10.49 -21.03
C PRO A 243 -19.11 10.84 -19.99
N GLY A 244 -20.17 11.53 -20.43
CA GLY A 244 -21.34 11.86 -19.60
C GLY A 244 -21.17 13.11 -18.72
N ASP A 245 -22.15 13.37 -17.86
CA ASP A 245 -22.12 14.50 -16.92
C ASP A 245 -21.54 14.12 -15.53
N THR A 246 -21.46 12.82 -15.21
CA THR A 246 -21.01 12.31 -13.90
C THR A 246 -20.21 11.00 -14.03
N ILE A 247 -19.21 10.81 -13.17
CA ILE A 247 -18.33 9.63 -13.15
C ILE A 247 -17.87 9.33 -11.72
N ILE A 248 -17.72 8.05 -11.37
CA ILE A 248 -17.23 7.65 -10.04
C ILE A 248 -15.69 7.58 -10.02
N VAL A 249 -15.07 8.09 -8.95
CA VAL A 249 -13.62 8.06 -8.70
C VAL A 249 -13.26 7.36 -7.39
N ASP A 250 -11.98 7.11 -7.17
CA ASP A 250 -11.42 6.55 -5.93
C ASP A 250 -11.79 7.37 -4.68
N GLY A 251 -11.61 8.69 -4.75
CA GLY A 251 -11.63 9.56 -3.58
C GLY A 251 -11.98 11.00 -3.87
N ALA A 252 -12.49 11.70 -2.86
CA ALA A 252 -12.93 13.09 -2.99
C ALA A 252 -11.73 14.05 -3.16
N LYS A 253 -10.75 14.02 -2.24
CA LYS A 253 -9.59 14.93 -2.21
C LYS A 253 -8.53 14.65 -3.28
N ARG A 254 -7.80 13.54 -3.11
CA ARG A 254 -6.60 13.17 -3.89
C ARG A 254 -6.95 12.23 -5.04
N ASP A 255 -5.99 12.03 -5.95
CA ASP A 255 -6.07 11.25 -7.20
C ASP A 255 -7.22 11.63 -8.14
N ARG A 256 -8.49 11.49 -7.70
CA ARG A 256 -9.72 11.82 -8.43
C ARG A 256 -9.73 11.18 -9.81
N ALA A 257 -9.46 9.88 -9.87
CA ALA A 257 -9.39 9.09 -11.09
C ALA A 257 -10.31 7.86 -11.01
N VAL A 258 -10.65 7.28 -12.15
CA VAL A 258 -11.34 5.99 -12.19
C VAL A 258 -10.34 4.91 -11.78
N TRP A 259 -10.56 4.25 -10.64
CA TRP A 259 -9.76 3.11 -10.19
C TRP A 259 -10.65 1.87 -10.09
N PRO A 260 -10.54 0.89 -11.01
CA PRO A 260 -11.36 -0.32 -10.99
C PRO A 260 -11.32 -1.12 -9.68
N GLY A 261 -10.18 -1.17 -8.97
CA GLY A 261 -10.06 -1.85 -7.68
C GLY A 261 -11.07 -1.34 -6.64
N ASP A 262 -11.22 -0.02 -6.51
CA ASP A 262 -12.25 0.61 -5.69
C ASP A 262 -13.66 0.19 -6.09
N MET A 263 -13.92 0.08 -7.40
CA MET A 263 -15.23 -0.30 -7.95
C MET A 263 -15.68 -1.70 -7.49
N GLY A 264 -14.75 -2.59 -7.13
CA GLY A 264 -15.04 -3.89 -6.53
C GLY A 264 -15.83 -3.84 -5.22
N ILE A 265 -15.63 -2.78 -4.42
CA ILE A 265 -16.40 -2.50 -3.19
C ILE A 265 -17.45 -1.41 -3.43
N ALA A 266 -17.08 -0.35 -4.16
CA ALA A 266 -17.90 0.84 -4.35
C ALA A 266 -19.17 0.58 -5.16
N VAL A 267 -19.14 -0.26 -6.21
CA VAL A 267 -20.31 -0.49 -7.08
C VAL A 267 -21.44 -1.27 -6.36
N PRO A 268 -21.18 -2.39 -5.66
CA PRO A 268 -22.19 -3.05 -4.83
C PRO A 268 -22.74 -2.16 -3.71
N ALA A 269 -21.90 -1.30 -3.12
CA ALA A 269 -22.30 -0.37 -2.06
C ALA A 269 -23.14 0.79 -2.60
N ALA A 270 -22.82 1.32 -3.79
CA ALA A 270 -23.57 2.38 -4.46
C ALA A 270 -24.97 1.90 -4.85
N PHE A 271 -25.07 0.71 -5.46
CA PHE A 271 -26.33 0.08 -5.85
C PHE A 271 -27.35 0.00 -4.71
N VAL A 272 -26.94 -0.45 -3.52
CA VAL A 272 -27.86 -0.61 -2.38
C VAL A 272 -28.17 0.69 -1.62
N SER A 273 -27.56 1.83 -1.98
CA SER A 273 -27.63 3.07 -1.18
C SER A 273 -28.06 4.31 -1.96
N ILE A 274 -27.16 4.91 -2.75
CA ILE A 274 -27.50 6.04 -3.62
C ILE A 274 -28.24 5.57 -4.87
N GLY A 275 -27.94 4.37 -5.37
CA GLY A 275 -28.56 3.75 -6.54
C GLY A 275 -28.26 4.42 -7.88
N ASN A 276 -27.33 5.40 -7.92
CA ASN A 276 -26.81 5.88 -9.19
C ASN A 276 -25.84 4.86 -9.77
N LEU A 277 -26.08 4.46 -11.02
CA LEU A 277 -25.16 3.62 -11.79
C LEU A 277 -24.75 4.29 -13.12
N GLU A 278 -25.19 5.53 -13.39
CA GLU A 278 -24.71 6.35 -14.52
C GLU A 278 -23.21 6.64 -14.36
N SER A 279 -22.81 7.06 -13.16
CA SER A 279 -21.42 7.31 -12.77
C SER A 279 -20.53 6.07 -12.91
N VAL A 280 -21.11 4.88 -12.68
CA VAL A 280 -20.46 3.57 -12.87
C VAL A 280 -20.35 3.21 -14.35
N LYS A 281 -21.41 3.41 -15.14
CA LYS A 281 -21.41 3.21 -16.60
C LYS A 281 -20.30 4.03 -17.26
N ASN A 282 -20.19 5.31 -16.90
CA ASN A 282 -19.22 6.22 -17.49
C ASN A 282 -17.77 5.87 -17.09
N ALA A 283 -17.56 5.40 -15.86
CA ALA A 283 -16.28 4.88 -15.39
C ALA A 283 -15.87 3.60 -16.15
N LEU A 284 -16.76 2.63 -16.30
CA LEU A 284 -16.48 1.43 -17.09
C LEU A 284 -16.25 1.75 -18.57
N GLN A 285 -17.08 2.63 -19.16
CA GLN A 285 -16.96 2.99 -20.58
C GLN A 285 -15.61 3.64 -20.89
N VAL A 286 -15.05 4.47 -19.99
CA VAL A 286 -13.71 5.02 -20.25
C VAL A 286 -12.61 3.94 -20.17
N MET A 287 -12.75 2.91 -19.34
CA MET A 287 -11.81 1.77 -19.38
C MET A 287 -11.88 1.01 -20.71
N TYR A 288 -13.08 0.79 -21.26
CA TYR A 288 -13.24 0.20 -22.61
C TYR A 288 -12.67 1.10 -23.72
N ASN A 289 -12.92 2.41 -23.65
CA ASN A 289 -12.44 3.38 -24.65
C ASN A 289 -10.90 3.47 -24.72
N TYR A 290 -10.20 3.10 -23.64
CA TYR A 290 -8.74 3.10 -23.53
C TYR A 290 -8.13 1.68 -23.48
N GLN A 291 -8.92 0.63 -23.69
CA GLN A 291 -8.46 -0.76 -23.69
C GLN A 291 -7.36 -0.98 -24.73
N ALA A 292 -6.26 -1.61 -24.33
CA ALA A 292 -5.14 -1.91 -25.21
C ALA A 292 -5.53 -2.91 -26.31
N SER A 293 -4.79 -2.90 -27.42
CA SER A 293 -4.97 -3.85 -28.53
C SER A 293 -4.77 -5.32 -28.14
N THR A 294 -4.06 -5.57 -27.04
CA THR A 294 -3.88 -6.89 -26.38
C THR A 294 -5.11 -7.37 -25.60
N GLY A 295 -6.13 -6.51 -25.42
CA GLY A 295 -7.24 -6.75 -24.50
C GLY A 295 -7.01 -6.26 -23.07
N ALA A 296 -5.79 -5.86 -22.72
CA ALA A 296 -5.50 -5.34 -21.39
C ALA A 296 -6.21 -4.00 -21.10
N PHE A 297 -6.91 -3.90 -19.97
CA PHE A 297 -7.30 -2.60 -19.40
C PHE A 297 -6.11 -1.91 -18.71
N ASP A 298 -6.19 -0.59 -18.62
CA ASP A 298 -5.32 0.19 -17.74
C ASP A 298 -5.66 -0.07 -16.26
N GLU A 299 -4.69 0.18 -15.37
CA GLU A 299 -4.85 0.07 -13.92
C GLU A 299 -5.71 1.19 -13.33
N SER A 300 -5.65 2.37 -13.97
CA SER A 300 -6.46 3.54 -13.64
C SER A 300 -6.93 4.20 -14.94
N GLY A 301 -8.12 4.78 -14.96
CA GLY A 301 -8.61 5.56 -16.10
C GLY A 301 -7.78 6.82 -16.40
N PRO A 302 -8.03 7.46 -17.55
CA PRO A 302 -7.39 8.72 -17.91
C PRO A 302 -7.84 9.86 -16.97
N PRO A 303 -7.03 10.92 -16.81
CA PRO A 303 -5.72 11.13 -17.45
C PRO A 303 -4.56 10.44 -16.71
N LEU A 304 -4.84 9.65 -15.66
CA LEU A 304 -3.81 9.01 -14.84
C LEU A 304 -3.18 7.78 -15.52
N SER A 305 -3.99 6.93 -16.16
CA SER A 305 -3.56 5.88 -17.11
C SER A 305 -2.33 5.06 -16.70
N GLN A 306 -2.29 4.61 -15.44
CA GLN A 306 -1.34 3.58 -14.97
C GLN A 306 -1.66 2.23 -15.65
N LYS A 307 -0.69 1.32 -15.73
CA LYS A 307 -0.75 0.13 -16.61
C LYS A 307 -0.01 -1.07 -16.03
N ASN A 308 -0.34 -2.26 -16.55
CA ASN A 308 0.27 -3.55 -16.23
C ASN A 308 -0.10 -4.07 -14.83
N SER A 309 -1.39 -4.05 -14.50
CA SER A 309 -1.94 -4.52 -13.22
C SER A 309 -3.10 -5.48 -13.47
N ASP A 310 -2.80 -6.78 -13.49
CA ASP A 310 -3.76 -7.85 -13.81
C ASP A 310 -4.94 -7.86 -12.81
N THR A 311 -4.69 -7.49 -11.56
CA THR A 311 -5.71 -7.31 -10.52
C THR A 311 -6.72 -6.23 -10.88
N TYR A 312 -6.27 -5.04 -11.31
CA TYR A 312 -7.18 -3.94 -11.68
C TYR A 312 -7.85 -4.17 -13.04
N HIS A 313 -7.20 -4.91 -13.94
CA HIS A 313 -7.84 -5.46 -15.13
C HIS A 313 -9.04 -6.35 -14.74
N MET A 314 -8.84 -7.35 -13.87
CA MET A 314 -9.92 -8.22 -13.40
C MET A 314 -11.03 -7.42 -12.71
N TRP A 315 -10.71 -6.39 -11.93
CA TRP A 315 -11.72 -5.53 -11.32
C TRP A 315 -12.55 -4.72 -12.32
N SER A 316 -12.01 -4.36 -13.50
CA SER A 316 -12.79 -3.75 -14.59
C SER A 316 -13.85 -4.74 -15.13
N MET A 317 -13.50 -6.04 -15.18
CA MET A 317 -14.38 -7.12 -15.62
C MET A 317 -15.45 -7.44 -14.57
N VAL A 318 -15.08 -7.50 -13.29
CA VAL A 318 -16.03 -7.69 -12.16
C VAL A 318 -16.96 -6.48 -12.01
N GLY A 319 -16.43 -5.26 -12.21
CA GLY A 319 -17.23 -4.03 -12.28
C GLY A 319 -18.26 -4.08 -13.41
N THR A 320 -17.87 -4.57 -14.59
CA THR A 320 -18.79 -4.81 -15.72
C THR A 320 -19.87 -5.82 -15.35
N TYR A 321 -19.50 -6.96 -14.74
CA TYR A 321 -20.45 -7.97 -14.28
C TYR A 321 -21.48 -7.39 -13.29
N ASN A 322 -21.03 -6.68 -12.26
CA ASN A 322 -21.90 -6.05 -11.27
C ASN A 322 -22.82 -5.00 -11.90
N TYR A 323 -22.30 -4.19 -12.83
CA TYR A 323 -23.10 -3.20 -13.55
C TYR A 323 -24.25 -3.86 -14.34
N ILE A 324 -23.98 -4.92 -15.11
CA ILE A 324 -25.02 -5.66 -15.84
C ILE A 324 -25.99 -6.38 -14.90
N LEU A 325 -25.51 -6.98 -13.81
CA LEU A 325 -26.35 -7.61 -12.78
C LEU A 325 -27.37 -6.63 -12.18
N TYR A 326 -26.99 -5.36 -12.00
CA TYR A 326 -27.86 -4.36 -11.38
C TYR A 326 -28.74 -3.58 -12.37
N THR A 327 -28.35 -3.49 -13.65
CA THR A 327 -29.04 -2.65 -14.67
C THR A 327 -29.75 -3.44 -15.78
N ASN A 328 -29.23 -4.60 -16.17
CA ASN A 328 -29.55 -5.26 -17.46
C ASN A 328 -29.38 -4.30 -18.67
N ASP A 329 -28.35 -3.46 -18.68
CA ASP A 329 -28.00 -2.60 -19.81
C ASP A 329 -27.38 -3.43 -20.95
N THR A 330 -28.25 -4.05 -21.76
CA THR A 330 -27.88 -4.89 -22.90
C THR A 330 -27.09 -4.10 -23.94
N ASP A 331 -27.46 -2.85 -24.18
CA ASP A 331 -26.83 -2.00 -25.18
C ASP A 331 -25.36 -1.74 -24.82
N PHE A 332 -25.06 -1.49 -23.54
CA PHE A 332 -23.69 -1.39 -23.04
C PHE A 332 -22.94 -2.72 -23.13
N LEU A 333 -23.59 -3.85 -22.83
CA LEU A 333 -22.98 -5.17 -22.94
C LEU A 333 -22.62 -5.49 -24.39
N GLU A 334 -23.58 -5.41 -25.31
CA GLU A 334 -23.37 -5.66 -26.75
C GLU A 334 -22.28 -4.75 -27.34
N THR A 335 -22.35 -3.44 -27.07
CA THR A 335 -21.33 -2.46 -27.53
C THR A 335 -19.92 -2.86 -27.10
N ASN A 336 -19.76 -3.29 -25.85
CA ASN A 336 -18.45 -3.58 -25.27
C ASN A 336 -18.09 -5.08 -25.29
N TRP A 337 -18.94 -5.98 -25.80
CA TRP A 337 -18.75 -7.44 -25.72
C TRP A 337 -17.48 -7.91 -26.42
N ALA A 338 -17.14 -7.31 -27.56
CA ALA A 338 -15.89 -7.57 -28.26
C ALA A 338 -14.64 -7.12 -27.47
N GLY A 339 -14.78 -6.07 -26.64
CA GLY A 339 -13.73 -5.63 -25.70
C GLY A 339 -13.63 -6.57 -24.51
N TYR A 340 -14.77 -6.94 -23.90
CA TYR A 340 -14.80 -7.91 -22.80
C TYR A 340 -14.19 -9.25 -23.24
N LYS A 341 -14.51 -9.77 -24.45
CA LYS A 341 -13.89 -11.00 -24.97
C LYS A 341 -12.38 -10.91 -25.16
N LYS A 342 -11.80 -9.73 -25.44
CA LYS A 342 -10.34 -9.54 -25.47
C LYS A 342 -9.70 -9.46 -24.07
N ALA A 343 -10.35 -8.79 -23.12
CA ALA A 343 -9.94 -8.78 -21.71
C ALA A 343 -9.98 -10.21 -21.12
N MET A 344 -11.01 -10.95 -21.50
CA MET A 344 -11.14 -12.37 -21.27
C MET A 344 -10.01 -13.18 -21.86
N ASP A 345 -9.64 -12.98 -23.14
CA ASP A 345 -8.50 -13.67 -23.76
C ASP A 345 -7.14 -13.37 -23.10
N TYR A 346 -7.07 -12.34 -22.25
CA TYR A 346 -5.89 -12.02 -21.43
C TYR A 346 -5.87 -12.77 -20.08
N ILE A 347 -7.01 -13.12 -19.45
CA ILE A 347 -7.05 -13.75 -18.08
C ILE A 347 -8.12 -14.86 -17.85
N TYR A 348 -9.33 -14.74 -18.41
CA TYR A 348 -10.49 -15.67 -18.35
C TYR A 348 -11.39 -15.74 -17.07
N GLY A 349 -12.73 -15.64 -17.25
CA GLY A 349 -13.81 -15.86 -16.27
C GLY A 349 -15.23 -16.03 -16.90
N ALA A 350 -16.15 -16.77 -16.28
CA ALA A 350 -17.24 -17.46 -17.03
C ALA A 350 -18.55 -16.69 -17.32
N GLU A 351 -19.23 -16.12 -16.31
CA GLU A 351 -20.69 -15.97 -16.34
C GLU A 351 -21.26 -15.02 -17.42
N LEU A 352 -20.52 -13.97 -17.81
CA LEU A 352 -21.00 -13.04 -18.84
C LEU A 352 -21.11 -13.67 -20.24
N ALA A 353 -20.43 -14.79 -20.52
CA ALA A 353 -20.65 -15.53 -21.77
C ALA A 353 -22.09 -16.06 -21.87
N THR A 354 -22.66 -16.51 -20.76
CA THR A 354 -24.06 -16.97 -20.69
C THR A 354 -25.04 -15.80 -20.87
N TRP A 355 -24.77 -14.65 -20.24
CA TRP A 355 -25.68 -13.49 -20.34
C TRP A 355 -25.61 -12.78 -21.70
N ALA A 356 -24.46 -12.81 -22.37
CA ALA A 356 -24.31 -12.34 -23.75
C ALA A 356 -24.84 -13.33 -24.81
N GLY A 357 -25.45 -14.45 -24.40
CA GLY A 357 -26.02 -15.46 -25.30
C GLY A 357 -24.97 -16.20 -26.15
N ASP A 358 -23.73 -16.31 -25.69
CA ASP A 358 -22.65 -16.89 -26.47
C ASP A 358 -22.81 -18.41 -26.64
N THR A 359 -22.96 -18.85 -27.89
CA THR A 359 -23.21 -20.25 -28.27
C THR A 359 -21.93 -21.04 -28.56
N THR A 360 -20.74 -20.48 -28.32
CA THR A 360 -19.47 -21.07 -28.76
C THR A 360 -18.75 -21.92 -27.69
N GLY A 361 -19.42 -22.23 -26.58
CA GLY A 361 -18.87 -23.07 -25.49
C GLY A 361 -17.92 -22.33 -24.53
N LEU A 362 -17.90 -21.00 -24.60
CA LEU A 362 -17.02 -20.17 -23.78
C LEU A 362 -17.31 -20.28 -22.28
N SER A 363 -18.59 -20.30 -21.87
CA SER A 363 -18.97 -20.47 -20.46
C SER A 363 -18.37 -21.73 -19.83
N ASP A 364 -18.47 -22.87 -20.51
CA ASP A 364 -17.90 -24.15 -20.04
C ASP A 364 -16.37 -24.12 -20.03
N THR A 365 -15.77 -23.54 -21.07
CA THR A 365 -14.31 -23.36 -21.20
C THR A 365 -13.73 -22.56 -20.03
N TYR A 366 -14.36 -21.43 -19.71
CA TYR A 366 -13.93 -20.55 -18.63
C TYR A 366 -14.23 -21.15 -17.24
N THR A 367 -15.35 -21.86 -17.08
CA THR A 367 -15.66 -22.61 -15.85
C THR A 367 -14.64 -23.72 -15.60
N SER A 368 -14.24 -24.46 -16.63
CA SER A 368 -13.18 -25.48 -16.55
C SER A 368 -11.82 -24.89 -16.18
N ARG A 369 -11.49 -23.69 -16.68
CA ARG A 369 -10.26 -22.97 -16.30
C ARG A 369 -10.30 -22.49 -14.86
N ALA A 370 -11.40 -21.91 -14.40
CA ALA A 370 -11.59 -21.48 -13.01
C ALA A 370 -11.50 -22.66 -12.02
N GLN A 371 -12.07 -23.82 -12.36
CA GLN A 371 -11.95 -25.06 -11.58
C GLN A 371 -10.48 -25.49 -11.42
N LYS A 372 -9.72 -25.54 -12.53
CA LYS A 372 -8.28 -25.89 -12.52
C LYS A 372 -7.43 -24.88 -11.74
N LEU A 373 -7.77 -23.59 -11.80
CA LEU A 373 -7.11 -22.56 -11.00
C LEU A 373 -7.39 -22.74 -9.50
N ARG A 374 -8.65 -23.05 -9.12
CA ARG A 374 -9.02 -23.35 -7.73
C ARG A 374 -8.24 -24.56 -7.18
N GLU A 375 -8.08 -25.60 -7.99
CA GLU A 375 -7.27 -26.79 -7.66
C GLU A 375 -5.79 -26.43 -7.48
N ALA A 376 -5.20 -25.62 -8.37
CA ALA A 376 -3.81 -25.19 -8.27
C ALA A 376 -3.55 -24.35 -6.99
N ILE A 377 -4.43 -23.40 -6.69
CA ILE A 377 -4.34 -22.57 -5.47
C ILE A 377 -4.39 -23.44 -4.21
N ASN A 378 -5.34 -24.38 -4.13
CA ASN A 378 -5.47 -25.30 -3.00
C ASN A 378 -4.31 -26.29 -2.84
N LYS A 379 -3.55 -26.54 -3.91
CA LYS A 379 -2.41 -27.47 -3.92
C LYS A 379 -1.08 -26.79 -3.58
N TYR A 380 -0.85 -25.56 -4.02
CA TYR A 380 0.47 -24.91 -3.95
C TYR A 380 0.55 -23.73 -2.96
N CYS A 381 -0.56 -23.04 -2.70
CA CYS A 381 -0.58 -21.88 -1.79
C CYS A 381 -1.13 -22.23 -0.40
N TRP A 382 -1.84 -23.33 -0.22
CA TRP A 382 -2.38 -23.73 1.09
C TRP A 382 -1.26 -24.20 2.04
N ASP A 383 -1.38 -23.86 3.32
CA ASP A 383 -0.51 -24.31 4.40
C ASP A 383 -1.36 -25.01 5.47
N ASP A 384 -1.28 -26.35 5.52
CA ASP A 384 -2.01 -27.17 6.51
C ASP A 384 -1.49 -26.99 7.95
N SER A 385 -0.28 -26.45 8.16
CA SER A 385 0.28 -26.20 9.49
C SER A 385 -0.24 -24.89 10.10
N TYR A 386 -0.40 -23.85 9.28
CA TYR A 386 -1.03 -22.59 9.69
C TYR A 386 -2.55 -22.63 9.57
N GLY A 387 -3.10 -23.38 8.61
CA GLY A 387 -4.55 -23.50 8.36
C GLY A 387 -5.14 -22.37 7.51
N ALA A 388 -4.34 -21.74 6.64
CA ALA A 388 -4.75 -20.69 5.71
C ALA A 388 -3.87 -20.69 4.44
N PHE A 389 -4.14 -19.79 3.48
CA PHE A 389 -3.27 -19.59 2.32
C PHE A 389 -2.05 -18.74 2.65
N LYS A 390 -0.89 -19.17 2.13
CA LYS A 390 0.27 -18.32 1.91
C LYS A 390 -0.01 -17.30 0.80
N ASP A 391 0.78 -16.23 0.81
CA ASP A 391 0.82 -15.18 -0.23
C ASP A 391 0.93 -15.73 -1.66
N ASN A 392 1.82 -16.71 -1.87
CA ASN A 392 2.02 -17.33 -3.18
C ASN A 392 2.62 -18.75 -3.08
N ALA A 393 2.86 -19.38 -4.23
CA ALA A 393 3.34 -20.76 -4.35
C ALA A 393 4.83 -20.99 -4.00
N THR A 394 5.60 -19.94 -3.71
CA THR A 394 7.02 -20.05 -3.28
C THR A 394 7.15 -20.39 -1.78
N ASP A 395 8.39 -20.50 -1.30
CA ASP A 395 8.69 -20.63 0.12
C ASP A 395 8.57 -19.25 0.82
N THR A 396 7.45 -19.06 1.53
CA THR A 396 7.11 -17.81 2.22
C THR A 396 6.31 -18.12 3.47
N THR A 397 6.56 -17.36 4.53
CA THR A 397 5.84 -17.43 5.82
C THR A 397 4.78 -16.33 5.96
N LEU A 398 4.40 -15.69 4.85
CA LEU A 398 3.37 -14.66 4.81
C LEU A 398 2.02 -15.30 4.45
N HIS A 399 1.03 -15.17 5.34
CA HIS A 399 -0.37 -15.52 5.11
C HIS A 399 -1.18 -14.21 5.10
N PRO A 400 -1.39 -13.58 3.93
CA PRO A 400 -1.88 -12.21 3.86
C PRO A 400 -3.38 -12.12 4.12
N GLN A 401 -3.85 -10.94 4.51
CA GLN A 401 -5.25 -10.67 4.81
C GLN A 401 -6.11 -10.73 3.53
N ASP A 402 -5.60 -10.19 2.41
CA ASP A 402 -6.31 -10.08 1.13
C ASP A 402 -6.67 -11.42 0.48
N ALA A 403 -5.68 -12.25 0.12
CA ALA A 403 -5.89 -13.52 -0.56
C ALA A 403 -6.78 -14.46 0.26
N ASN A 404 -6.61 -14.47 1.59
CA ASN A 404 -7.43 -15.26 2.50
C ASN A 404 -8.88 -14.75 2.60
N SER A 405 -9.08 -13.43 2.66
CA SER A 405 -10.42 -12.83 2.67
C SER A 405 -11.16 -13.06 1.35
N MET A 406 -10.47 -12.91 0.21
CA MET A 406 -11.02 -13.16 -1.11
C MET A 406 -11.28 -14.66 -1.36
N ALA A 407 -10.45 -15.56 -0.82
CA ALA A 407 -10.68 -17.01 -0.89
C ALA A 407 -11.99 -17.45 -0.21
N LEU A 408 -12.37 -16.79 0.91
CA LEU A 408 -13.68 -16.98 1.55
C LEU A 408 -14.83 -16.47 0.66
N LEU A 409 -14.66 -15.26 0.09
CA LEU A 409 -15.72 -14.61 -0.69
C LEU A 409 -16.00 -15.30 -2.03
N PHE A 410 -14.96 -15.80 -2.70
CA PHE A 410 -15.05 -16.47 -4.00
C PHE A 410 -15.20 -18.00 -3.92
N GLY A 411 -15.37 -18.58 -2.72
CA GLY A 411 -15.58 -20.02 -2.55
C GLY A 411 -14.41 -20.87 -3.05
N VAL A 412 -13.18 -20.41 -2.85
CA VAL A 412 -11.94 -21.10 -3.29
C VAL A 412 -11.73 -22.41 -2.51
N VAL A 413 -12.32 -22.53 -1.32
CA VAL A 413 -12.12 -23.60 -0.35
C VAL A 413 -13.43 -24.30 0.04
N ASP A 414 -13.31 -25.53 0.54
CA ASP A 414 -14.38 -26.23 1.25
C ASP A 414 -14.73 -25.54 2.59
N SER A 415 -15.80 -26.00 3.25
CA SER A 415 -16.32 -25.40 4.49
C SER A 415 -15.43 -25.59 5.72
N GLU A 416 -14.53 -26.57 5.75
CA GLU A 416 -13.59 -26.78 6.86
C GLU A 416 -12.40 -25.82 6.73
N ARG A 417 -11.77 -25.79 5.55
CA ARG A 417 -10.72 -24.81 5.22
C ARG A 417 -11.23 -23.36 5.32
N ALA A 418 -12.47 -23.10 4.90
CA ALA A 418 -13.09 -21.79 5.04
C ALA A 418 -13.37 -21.39 6.50
N ALA A 419 -13.78 -22.33 7.35
CA ALA A 419 -13.91 -22.08 8.79
C ALA A 419 -12.55 -21.77 9.44
N SER A 420 -11.49 -22.48 9.04
CA SER A 420 -10.12 -22.26 9.48
C SER A 420 -9.60 -20.88 9.10
N ILE A 421 -9.63 -20.49 7.81
CA ILE A 421 -9.22 -19.15 7.36
C ILE A 421 -9.99 -18.06 8.13
N SER A 422 -11.31 -18.20 8.25
CA SER A 422 -12.19 -17.27 8.96
C SER A 422 -11.87 -17.15 10.46
N GLU A 423 -11.13 -18.10 11.04
CA GLU A 423 -10.58 -18.00 12.38
C GLU A 423 -9.19 -17.36 12.39
N LYS A 424 -8.31 -17.78 11.48
CA LYS A 424 -6.92 -17.29 11.38
C LYS A 424 -6.83 -15.80 11.06
N LEU A 425 -7.75 -15.26 10.26
CA LEU A 425 -7.85 -13.81 10.00
C LEU A 425 -8.03 -12.99 11.29
N THR A 426 -8.71 -13.54 12.31
CA THR A 426 -8.91 -12.84 13.59
C THR A 426 -7.64 -12.65 14.42
N ASN A 427 -6.55 -13.36 14.08
CA ASN A 427 -5.22 -13.13 14.68
C ASN A 427 -4.67 -11.73 14.34
N ASN A 428 -5.10 -11.15 13.22
CA ASN A 428 -4.65 -9.84 12.74
C ASN A 428 -5.34 -8.67 13.46
N TRP A 429 -6.29 -8.94 14.37
CA TRP A 429 -7.19 -7.93 14.93
C TRP A 429 -6.60 -7.18 16.12
N THR A 430 -6.44 -5.87 15.95
CA THR A 430 -6.19 -4.91 17.02
C THR A 430 -7.51 -4.43 17.66
N PRO A 431 -7.47 -3.57 18.70
CA PRO A 431 -8.67 -2.89 19.19
C PRO A 431 -9.32 -1.95 18.17
N ILE A 432 -8.61 -1.55 17.10
CA ILE A 432 -9.04 -0.54 16.13
C ILE A 432 -9.15 -1.06 14.69
N GLY A 433 -9.04 -2.38 14.46
CA GLY A 433 -9.15 -3.00 13.13
C GLY A 433 -8.11 -4.07 12.85
N ALA A 434 -8.20 -4.73 11.69
CA ALA A 434 -7.27 -5.77 11.25
C ALA A 434 -6.04 -5.15 10.57
N VAL A 435 -4.84 -5.51 11.01
CA VAL A 435 -3.57 -5.11 10.38
C VAL A 435 -3.23 -6.09 9.27
N ALA A 436 -2.97 -5.60 8.07
CA ALA A 436 -2.61 -6.42 6.91
C ALA A 436 -1.18 -6.98 7.05
N PRO A 437 -0.95 -8.31 7.12
CA PRO A 437 0.41 -8.87 7.17
C PRO A 437 1.27 -8.51 5.95
N GLU A 438 0.66 -8.36 4.78
CA GLU A 438 1.25 -7.93 3.50
C GLU A 438 1.69 -6.45 3.52
N LEU A 439 1.04 -5.63 4.36
CA LEU A 439 1.34 -4.22 4.54
C LEU A 439 1.45 -3.89 6.04
N PRO A 440 2.54 -4.33 6.72
CA PRO A 440 2.67 -4.22 8.16
C PRO A 440 2.41 -2.83 8.72
N GLU A 441 1.91 -2.78 9.96
CA GLU A 441 1.44 -1.59 10.67
C GLU A 441 0.21 -0.89 10.09
N ASN A 442 -0.24 -1.21 8.87
CA ASN A 442 -1.37 -0.55 8.21
C ASN A 442 -2.66 -1.35 8.40
N ILE A 443 -3.74 -0.64 8.68
CA ILE A 443 -5.11 -1.14 8.69
C ILE A 443 -5.78 -0.62 7.43
N SER A 444 -6.18 -1.54 6.54
CA SER A 444 -6.82 -1.21 5.26
C SER A 444 -8.30 -1.60 5.31
N PRO A 445 -9.23 -0.63 5.35
CA PRO A 445 -10.66 -0.91 5.22
C PRO A 445 -11.06 -1.44 3.84
N PHE A 446 -10.22 -1.30 2.80
CA PHE A 446 -10.40 -2.00 1.52
C PHE A 446 -10.31 -3.51 1.71
N ILE A 447 -9.19 -3.99 2.25
CA ILE A 447 -8.99 -5.43 2.48
C ILE A 447 -9.97 -5.94 3.55
N SER A 448 -10.20 -5.16 4.61
CA SER A 448 -11.20 -5.48 5.63
C SER A 448 -12.63 -5.54 5.06
N SER A 449 -12.93 -4.85 3.95
CA SER A 449 -14.23 -4.95 3.26
C SER A 449 -14.43 -6.30 2.58
N PHE A 450 -13.37 -7.00 2.18
CA PHE A 450 -13.45 -8.41 1.77
C PHE A 450 -13.54 -9.33 2.99
N GLU A 451 -12.80 -9.05 4.07
CA GLU A 451 -12.81 -9.88 5.29
C GLU A 451 -14.21 -9.98 5.92
N ILE A 452 -14.91 -8.85 6.10
CA ILE A 452 -16.27 -8.84 6.67
C ILE A 452 -17.26 -9.63 5.78
N GLN A 453 -17.11 -9.56 4.45
CA GLN A 453 -17.94 -10.31 3.51
C GLN A 453 -17.59 -11.80 3.53
N GLY A 454 -16.31 -12.17 3.60
CA GLY A 454 -15.84 -13.55 3.78
C GLY A 454 -16.39 -14.19 5.05
N HIS A 455 -16.32 -13.49 6.19
CA HIS A 455 -16.94 -13.93 7.45
C HIS A 455 -18.46 -14.13 7.32
N PHE A 456 -19.19 -13.21 6.66
CA PHE A 456 -20.62 -13.40 6.42
C PHE A 456 -20.90 -14.59 5.48
N THR A 457 -20.12 -14.78 4.42
CA THR A 457 -20.26 -15.90 3.48
C THR A 457 -20.12 -17.26 4.18
N VAL A 458 -19.21 -17.39 5.14
CA VAL A 458 -19.07 -18.61 5.98
C VAL A 458 -19.96 -18.65 7.23
N GLY A 459 -20.98 -17.78 7.32
CA GLY A 459 -21.95 -17.81 8.41
C GLY A 459 -21.40 -17.40 9.78
N GLN A 460 -20.39 -16.52 9.82
CA GLN A 460 -19.79 -15.95 11.04
C GLN A 460 -20.15 -14.45 11.22
N PRO A 461 -21.45 -14.07 11.30
CA PRO A 461 -21.86 -12.67 11.36
C PRO A 461 -21.36 -11.94 12.61
N ALA A 462 -21.08 -12.67 13.70
CA ALA A 462 -20.48 -12.09 14.90
C ALA A 462 -19.05 -11.60 14.65
N ARG A 463 -18.24 -12.33 13.85
CA ARG A 463 -16.89 -11.88 13.46
C ARG A 463 -16.98 -10.63 12.57
N ALA A 464 -17.84 -10.66 11.56
CA ALA A 464 -18.04 -9.53 10.65
C ALA A 464 -18.51 -8.26 11.37
N LEU A 465 -19.54 -8.34 12.24
CA LEU A 465 -20.05 -7.18 13.00
C LEU A 465 -19.02 -6.61 13.97
N GLU A 466 -18.22 -7.47 14.62
CA GLU A 466 -17.13 -7.04 15.51
C GLU A 466 -16.05 -6.27 14.74
N LEU A 467 -15.61 -6.74 13.58
CA LEU A 467 -14.63 -6.03 12.74
C LEU A 467 -15.20 -4.72 12.17
N ILE A 468 -16.49 -4.67 11.81
CA ILE A 468 -17.18 -3.42 11.41
C ILE A 468 -17.10 -2.39 12.54
N ARG A 469 -17.47 -2.78 13.77
CA ARG A 469 -17.45 -1.89 14.95
C ARG A 469 -16.03 -1.50 15.37
N ARG A 470 -15.03 -2.37 15.18
CA ARG A 470 -13.61 -2.06 15.46
C ARG A 470 -13.00 -1.06 14.49
N SER A 471 -13.10 -1.32 13.18
CA SER A 471 -12.41 -0.50 12.18
C SER A 471 -13.18 0.80 11.87
N TRP A 472 -14.36 0.67 11.25
CA TRP A 472 -15.19 1.82 10.88
C TRP A 472 -15.78 2.51 12.10
N GLY A 473 -16.15 1.75 13.13
CA GLY A 473 -16.64 2.32 14.39
C GLY A 473 -15.57 3.09 15.18
N TRP A 474 -14.30 2.70 15.13
CA TRP A 474 -13.22 3.53 15.67
C TRP A 474 -13.04 4.82 14.85
N TYR A 475 -12.93 4.72 13.51
CA TYR A 475 -12.75 5.89 12.66
C TYR A 475 -13.89 6.91 12.79
N TYR A 476 -15.14 6.44 12.80
CA TYR A 476 -16.32 7.28 12.96
C TYR A 476 -16.36 8.04 14.30
N ASN A 477 -15.88 7.42 15.38
CA ASN A 477 -15.85 8.06 16.71
C ASN A 477 -14.58 8.90 16.96
N ASN A 478 -13.52 8.73 16.16
CA ASN A 478 -12.27 9.47 16.29
C ASN A 478 -12.53 11.00 16.19
N PRO A 479 -12.01 11.83 17.12
CA PRO A 479 -12.18 13.29 17.07
C PRO A 479 -11.67 13.96 15.80
N ASN A 480 -10.64 13.40 15.15
CA ASN A 480 -10.05 13.93 13.93
C ASN A 480 -10.60 13.26 12.65
N GLY A 481 -11.49 12.26 12.79
CA GLY A 481 -12.23 11.69 11.67
C GLY A 481 -13.35 12.63 11.19
N THR A 482 -13.76 12.48 9.93
CA THR A 482 -14.79 13.33 9.30
C THR A 482 -16.16 13.22 9.96
N ARG A 483 -16.48 12.04 10.54
CA ARG A 483 -17.80 11.67 11.11
C ARG A 483 -18.94 11.61 10.10
N SER A 484 -18.62 11.57 8.81
CA SER A 484 -19.59 11.53 7.72
C SER A 484 -19.19 10.61 6.56
N THR A 485 -17.92 10.28 6.43
CA THR A 485 -17.37 9.46 5.33
C THR A 485 -16.54 8.30 5.88
N VAL A 486 -15.92 7.51 5.01
CA VAL A 486 -15.01 6.41 5.37
C VAL A 486 -13.61 6.65 4.81
N ILE A 487 -12.61 6.56 5.70
CA ILE A 487 -11.19 6.80 5.39
C ILE A 487 -10.60 5.72 4.50
N GLU A 488 -9.63 6.10 3.68
CA GLU A 488 -8.79 5.22 2.87
C GLU A 488 -8.10 4.11 3.68
N GLY A 489 -7.55 4.45 4.85
CA GLY A 489 -6.83 3.57 5.75
C GLY A 489 -6.11 4.35 6.85
N TYR A 490 -5.51 3.65 7.80
CA TYR A 490 -4.76 4.25 8.91
C TYR A 490 -3.71 3.29 9.48
N LEU A 491 -2.90 3.74 10.42
CA LEU A 491 -1.88 2.92 11.09
C LEU A 491 -2.42 2.34 12.41
N GLN A 492 -1.89 1.18 12.82
CA GLN A 492 -2.23 0.47 14.05
C GLN A 492 -2.02 1.28 15.35
N ASN A 493 -1.23 2.35 15.28
CA ASN A 493 -1.00 3.29 16.38
C ASN A 493 -2.09 4.38 16.51
N GLY A 494 -3.09 4.38 15.61
CA GLY A 494 -4.20 5.32 15.58
C GLY A 494 -3.95 6.61 14.80
N THR A 495 -2.83 6.75 14.06
CA THR A 495 -2.60 7.92 13.19
C THR A 495 -3.02 7.68 11.74
N PHE A 496 -3.42 8.74 11.05
CA PHE A 496 -3.81 8.72 9.63
C PHE A 496 -2.59 8.72 8.70
N GLY A 497 -1.61 7.85 8.97
CA GLY A 497 -0.35 7.73 8.23
C GLY A 497 -0.32 6.57 7.22
N TYR A 498 -1.48 6.09 6.76
CA TYR A 498 -1.60 4.96 5.84
C TYR A 498 -0.73 5.12 4.60
N ARG A 499 0.05 4.08 4.27
CA ARG A 499 0.99 4.04 3.12
C ARG A 499 1.98 5.23 2.99
N SER A 500 2.10 6.09 4.01
CA SER A 500 3.11 7.16 4.06
C SER A 500 4.50 6.61 3.78
N SER A 501 4.91 5.54 4.46
CA SER A 501 6.17 4.84 4.25
C SER A 501 6.23 3.92 3.02
N ARG A 502 5.11 3.73 2.30
CA ARG A 502 4.95 2.73 1.22
C ARG A 502 4.03 3.23 0.08
N GLY A 503 4.42 4.35 -0.51
CA GLY A 503 3.82 4.90 -1.73
C GLY A 503 3.64 6.41 -1.70
N TYR A 504 3.36 7.00 -0.53
CA TYR A 504 2.99 8.42 -0.41
C TYR A 504 4.16 9.31 0.05
N TYR A 505 5.40 8.90 -0.20
CA TYR A 505 6.63 9.69 0.03
C TYR A 505 6.72 10.33 1.44
N TYR A 506 6.22 9.61 2.45
CA TYR A 506 6.13 9.99 3.86
C TYR A 506 5.22 11.21 4.15
N ASP A 507 4.39 11.59 3.19
CA ASP A 507 3.32 12.57 3.34
C ASP A 507 2.06 11.90 3.90
N THR A 508 1.77 12.14 5.18
CA THR A 508 0.55 11.65 5.84
C THR A 508 -0.69 12.49 5.51
N ALA A 509 -0.51 13.71 4.99
CA ALA A 509 -1.61 14.59 4.59
C ALA A 509 -2.24 14.15 3.27
N TYR A 510 -1.58 13.26 2.52
CA TYR A 510 -2.08 12.70 1.27
C TYR A 510 -3.29 11.76 1.46
N VAL A 511 -3.35 11.00 2.56
CA VAL A 511 -4.38 9.98 2.83
C VAL A 511 -5.79 10.60 2.71
N SER A 512 -6.68 9.95 1.94
CA SER A 512 -8.06 10.42 1.76
C SER A 512 -8.95 10.01 2.92
N HIS A 513 -9.79 10.92 3.40
CA HIS A 513 -10.83 10.66 4.40
C HIS A 513 -12.20 10.32 3.79
N ALA A 514 -12.27 10.31 2.46
CA ALA A 514 -13.40 9.83 1.67
C ALA A 514 -12.88 8.98 0.51
N HIS A 515 -12.79 7.65 0.69
CA HIS A 515 -12.31 6.69 -0.33
C HIS A 515 -13.36 5.59 -0.55
N GLY A 516 -13.74 5.36 -1.81
CA GLY A 516 -14.85 4.47 -2.20
C GLY A 516 -14.61 3.01 -1.83
N TRP A 517 -13.35 2.56 -1.86
CA TRP A 517 -12.95 1.21 -1.49
C TRP A 517 -13.27 0.81 -0.04
N SER A 518 -13.61 1.78 0.83
CA SER A 518 -13.90 1.55 2.25
C SER A 518 -15.40 1.38 2.53
N ALA A 519 -16.27 1.42 1.52
CA ALA A 519 -17.72 1.37 1.67
C ALA A 519 -18.31 -0.05 1.90
N GLY A 520 -17.48 -1.07 2.13
CA GLY A 520 -17.91 -2.48 2.27
C GLY A 520 -19.03 -2.74 3.29
N PRO A 521 -19.09 -2.08 4.46
CA PRO A 521 -20.22 -2.24 5.38
C PRO A 521 -21.58 -1.86 4.77
N THR A 522 -21.62 -0.91 3.83
CA THR A 522 -22.86 -0.46 3.20
C THR A 522 -23.51 -1.56 2.35
N SER A 523 -22.74 -2.28 1.54
CA SER A 523 -23.25 -3.47 0.83
C SER A 523 -23.45 -4.65 1.79
N ALA A 524 -22.50 -4.90 2.70
CA ALA A 524 -22.52 -6.09 3.54
C ALA A 524 -23.70 -6.14 4.54
N LEU A 525 -24.06 -5.02 5.16
CA LEU A 525 -25.19 -4.96 6.09
C LEU A 525 -26.54 -5.20 5.37
N THR A 526 -26.71 -4.70 4.15
CA THR A 526 -27.89 -5.00 3.32
C THR A 526 -27.91 -6.47 2.88
N ASN A 527 -26.80 -6.95 2.28
CA ASN A 527 -26.73 -8.26 1.64
C ASN A 527 -26.70 -9.43 2.62
N TYR A 528 -26.17 -9.25 3.84
CA TYR A 528 -25.99 -10.35 4.81
C TYR A 528 -26.80 -10.18 6.11
N ILE A 529 -26.83 -8.99 6.73
CA ILE A 529 -27.60 -8.80 7.99
C ILE A 529 -29.11 -8.76 7.71
N VAL A 530 -29.55 -7.94 6.75
CA VAL A 530 -30.93 -8.01 6.23
C VAL A 530 -31.08 -9.20 5.29
N GLY A 531 -30.01 -9.58 4.60
CA GLY A 531 -29.92 -10.81 3.80
C GLY A 531 -30.45 -10.68 2.38
N LEU A 532 -30.73 -9.46 1.91
CA LEU A 532 -31.48 -9.19 0.68
C LEU A 532 -30.52 -8.86 -0.47
N THR A 533 -30.50 -9.70 -1.51
CA THR A 533 -29.56 -9.56 -2.65
C THR A 533 -30.20 -10.04 -3.96
N VAL A 534 -29.87 -9.40 -5.08
CA VAL A 534 -30.27 -9.83 -6.43
C VAL A 534 -29.35 -10.96 -6.93
N THR A 535 -29.90 -11.94 -7.66
CA THR A 535 -29.15 -13.13 -8.14
C THR A 535 -29.18 -13.33 -9.66
N SER A 536 -29.82 -12.41 -10.39
CA SER A 536 -29.76 -12.30 -11.85
C SER A 536 -30.07 -10.85 -12.24
N PRO A 537 -29.86 -10.44 -13.50
CA PRO A 537 -30.07 -9.06 -13.95
C PRO A 537 -31.38 -8.44 -13.48
N LEU A 538 -31.30 -7.18 -13.04
CA LEU A 538 -32.39 -6.37 -12.44
C LEU A 538 -33.09 -6.99 -11.21
N GLY A 539 -32.59 -8.10 -10.65
CA GLY A 539 -33.29 -8.81 -9.57
C GLY A 539 -34.50 -9.62 -10.04
N ALA A 540 -34.57 -10.00 -11.31
CA ALA A 540 -35.58 -10.94 -11.81
C ALA A 540 -35.62 -12.24 -10.97
N THR A 541 -34.44 -12.69 -10.51
CA THR A 541 -34.28 -13.59 -9.36
C THR A 541 -33.58 -12.89 -8.19
N TRP A 542 -33.92 -13.28 -6.96
CA TRP A 542 -33.33 -12.75 -5.74
C TRP A 542 -33.18 -13.78 -4.61
N LYS A 543 -32.40 -13.42 -3.60
CA LYS A 543 -32.16 -14.18 -2.37
C LYS A 543 -32.54 -13.33 -1.14
N LEU A 544 -33.14 -13.97 -0.15
CA LEU A 544 -33.41 -13.38 1.17
C LEU A 544 -32.95 -14.34 2.27
N ALA A 545 -31.78 -14.08 2.84
CA ALA A 545 -31.07 -14.96 3.77
C ALA A 545 -30.48 -14.17 4.97
N PRO A 546 -31.31 -13.66 5.91
CA PRO A 546 -30.85 -12.78 6.98
C PRO A 546 -29.91 -13.48 7.97
N GLN A 547 -28.83 -12.81 8.36
CA GLN A 547 -27.90 -13.23 9.40
C GLN A 547 -28.00 -12.30 10.61
N PHE A 548 -28.63 -12.76 11.69
CA PHE A 548 -29.01 -11.85 12.78
C PHE A 548 -27.85 -11.31 13.63
N GLY A 549 -26.72 -12.02 13.74
CA GLY A 549 -25.68 -11.70 14.71
C GLY A 549 -26.25 -11.52 16.14
N ASP A 550 -25.78 -10.47 16.82
CA ASP A 550 -26.28 -9.99 18.11
C ASP A 550 -27.52 -9.07 18.01
N LEU A 551 -27.87 -8.65 16.79
CA LEU A 551 -28.96 -7.71 16.52
C LEU A 551 -30.35 -8.33 16.77
N LYS A 552 -31.29 -7.45 17.08
CA LYS A 552 -32.70 -7.69 17.44
C LYS A 552 -33.65 -7.29 16.32
N SER A 553 -33.28 -6.32 15.49
CA SER A 553 -34.01 -5.93 14.28
C SER A 553 -33.09 -5.23 13.29
N ALA A 554 -33.27 -5.52 12.00
CA ALA A 554 -32.71 -4.77 10.90
C ALA A 554 -33.70 -4.73 9.73
N GLN A 555 -33.63 -3.66 8.94
CA GLN A 555 -34.40 -3.45 7.72
C GLN A 555 -33.55 -2.73 6.67
N ALA A 556 -33.78 -3.02 5.40
CA ALA A 556 -33.14 -2.35 4.28
C ALA A 556 -33.98 -2.47 3.02
N GLY A 557 -33.64 -1.66 2.02
CA GLY A 557 -34.21 -1.75 0.68
C GLY A 557 -33.43 -0.94 -0.34
N PHE A 558 -33.66 -1.24 -1.61
CA PHE A 558 -33.04 -0.60 -2.79
C PHE A 558 -34.00 -0.67 -3.99
N THR A 559 -33.68 0.05 -5.07
CA THR A 559 -34.44 0.03 -6.32
C THR A 559 -33.72 -0.67 -7.47
N THR A 560 -34.50 -1.11 -8.44
CA THR A 560 -34.08 -1.51 -9.79
C THR A 560 -35.11 -0.96 -10.78
N ALA A 561 -34.90 -1.13 -12.10
CA ALA A 561 -35.94 -0.82 -13.08
C ALA A 561 -37.23 -1.67 -12.92
N LEU A 562 -37.16 -2.85 -12.27
CA LEU A 562 -38.36 -3.64 -11.92
C LEU A 562 -39.11 -3.07 -10.71
N GLY A 563 -38.48 -2.20 -9.91
CA GLY A 563 -39.08 -1.51 -8.77
C GLY A 563 -38.34 -1.71 -7.45
N LYS A 564 -39.08 -1.58 -6.34
CA LYS A 564 -38.55 -1.54 -4.97
C LYS A 564 -38.42 -2.93 -4.37
N PHE A 565 -37.21 -3.26 -3.93
CA PHE A 565 -36.90 -4.40 -3.07
C PHE A 565 -36.73 -3.89 -1.64
N LYS A 566 -37.35 -4.53 -0.65
CA LYS A 566 -37.13 -4.25 0.77
C LYS A 566 -37.41 -5.47 1.65
N ALA A 567 -36.69 -5.59 2.76
CA ALA A 567 -36.93 -6.58 3.79
C ALA A 567 -36.66 -6.00 5.18
N ALA A 568 -37.45 -6.43 6.17
CA ALA A 568 -37.38 -6.00 7.55
C ALA A 568 -37.64 -7.19 8.48
N TRP A 569 -36.79 -7.40 9.50
CA TRP A 569 -36.99 -8.48 10.47
C TRP A 569 -36.92 -7.99 11.91
N THR A 570 -37.58 -8.72 12.81
CA THR A 570 -37.55 -8.49 14.27
C THR A 570 -37.52 -9.83 15.01
N LYS A 571 -36.45 -10.01 15.78
CA LYS A 571 -36.07 -11.22 16.51
C LYS A 571 -36.45 -11.11 17.99
N LYS A 572 -37.04 -12.18 18.51
CA LYS A 572 -37.33 -12.40 19.93
C LYS A 572 -36.71 -13.76 20.34
N SER A 573 -36.75 -14.08 21.63
CA SER A 573 -36.07 -15.27 22.16
C SER A 573 -36.59 -16.61 21.65
N ASP A 574 -37.85 -16.68 21.20
CA ASP A 574 -38.51 -17.91 20.73
C ASP A 574 -38.95 -17.88 19.26
N LYS A 575 -38.88 -16.71 18.60
CA LYS A 575 -39.40 -16.48 17.25
C LYS A 575 -38.81 -15.22 16.61
N TYR A 576 -38.88 -15.13 15.29
CA TYR A 576 -38.79 -13.85 14.58
C TYR A 576 -39.93 -13.69 13.58
N THR A 577 -40.20 -12.44 13.25
CA THR A 577 -41.01 -12.04 12.09
C THR A 577 -40.07 -11.45 11.05
N LEU A 578 -40.29 -11.77 9.78
CA LEU A 578 -39.60 -11.20 8.62
C LEU A 578 -40.68 -10.78 7.62
N GLU A 579 -40.67 -9.52 7.23
CA GLU A 579 -41.60 -8.91 6.29
C GLU A 579 -40.80 -8.38 5.09
N PHE A 580 -41.21 -8.73 3.87
CA PHE A 580 -40.50 -8.29 2.67
C PHE A 580 -41.47 -7.88 1.56
N THR A 581 -41.01 -6.97 0.70
CA THR A 581 -41.69 -6.59 -0.54
C THR A 581 -40.68 -6.63 -1.68
N VAL A 582 -41.03 -7.31 -2.76
CA VAL A 582 -40.26 -7.38 -4.01
C VAL A 582 -41.20 -7.16 -5.20
N PRO A 583 -40.69 -6.78 -6.39
CA PRO A 583 -41.53 -6.57 -7.56
C PRO A 583 -42.30 -7.83 -8.00
N LYS A 584 -43.54 -7.65 -8.46
CA LYS A 584 -44.34 -8.73 -9.05
C LYS A 584 -43.63 -9.29 -10.28
N GLY A 585 -43.75 -10.60 -10.51
CA GLY A 585 -43.09 -11.30 -11.61
C GLY A 585 -41.65 -11.73 -11.32
N THR A 586 -41.01 -11.21 -10.26
CA THR A 586 -39.74 -11.77 -9.74
C THR A 586 -39.99 -13.09 -9.00
N THR A 587 -38.94 -13.89 -8.85
CA THR A 587 -38.93 -15.11 -8.03
C THR A 587 -37.68 -15.15 -7.14
N GLY A 588 -37.67 -15.94 -6.08
CA GLY A 588 -36.47 -15.96 -5.22
C GLY A 588 -36.42 -17.03 -4.16
N ASN A 589 -35.25 -17.16 -3.52
CA ASN A 589 -34.99 -18.13 -2.46
C ASN A 589 -34.95 -17.46 -1.08
N LEU A 590 -35.86 -17.88 -0.21
CA LEU A 590 -35.98 -17.45 1.18
C LEU A 590 -35.29 -18.47 2.09
N THR A 591 -34.14 -18.12 2.66
CA THR A 591 -33.36 -18.99 3.55
C THR A 591 -33.45 -18.49 5.00
N LEU A 592 -34.14 -19.27 5.84
CA LEU A 592 -34.53 -18.90 7.19
C LEU A 592 -33.58 -19.52 8.24
N PRO A 593 -32.75 -18.75 8.98
CA PRO A 593 -31.87 -19.30 10.00
C PRO A 593 -32.64 -19.79 11.23
N TYR A 594 -32.22 -20.92 11.81
CA TYR A 594 -32.80 -21.40 13.07
C TYR A 594 -32.41 -20.50 14.26
N ILE A 595 -33.35 -20.30 15.19
CA ILE A 595 -33.11 -19.64 16.50
C ILE A 595 -32.68 -20.67 17.57
N SER A 596 -32.72 -21.97 17.25
CA SER A 596 -32.54 -23.06 18.22
C SER A 596 -32.05 -24.34 17.53
N SER A 597 -31.55 -25.31 18.31
CA SER A 597 -31.19 -26.64 17.78
C SER A 597 -32.36 -27.45 17.21
N LYS A 598 -33.63 -27.08 17.48
CA LYS A 598 -34.81 -27.80 17.00
C LYS A 598 -35.40 -27.19 15.72
N LYS A 599 -35.91 -28.06 14.85
CA LYS A 599 -36.60 -27.70 13.60
C LYS A 599 -37.77 -26.72 13.86
N PRO A 600 -37.87 -25.61 13.11
CA PRO A 600 -38.87 -24.57 13.36
C PRO A 600 -40.25 -24.92 12.80
N THR A 601 -41.26 -24.17 13.27
CA THR A 601 -42.53 -23.99 12.55
C THR A 601 -42.48 -22.68 11.79
N ILE A 602 -42.68 -22.75 10.46
CA ILE A 602 -42.66 -21.60 9.54
C ILE A 602 -44.09 -21.36 9.02
N THR A 603 -44.55 -20.11 9.06
CA THR A 603 -45.75 -19.66 8.37
C THR A 603 -45.43 -18.50 7.44
N ILE A 604 -45.91 -18.52 6.20
CA ILE A 604 -45.85 -17.40 5.25
C ILE A 604 -47.29 -16.96 4.99
N ASP A 605 -47.58 -15.67 5.21
CA ASP A 605 -48.91 -15.08 5.06
C ASP A 605 -50.01 -15.82 5.85
N GLY A 606 -49.63 -16.28 7.05
CA GLY A 606 -50.44 -17.11 7.95
C GLY A 606 -50.42 -18.61 7.63
N ASN A 607 -50.11 -19.00 6.40
CA ASN A 607 -50.14 -20.40 5.95
C ASN A 607 -48.90 -21.17 6.42
N LYS A 608 -49.09 -22.33 7.06
CA LYS A 608 -48.00 -23.17 7.57
C LYS A 608 -47.33 -23.95 6.44
N ILE A 609 -46.05 -23.69 6.20
CA ILE A 609 -45.29 -24.33 5.13
C ILE A 609 -44.69 -25.65 5.63
N THR A 610 -45.03 -26.76 4.98
CA THR A 610 -44.61 -28.13 5.37
C THR A 610 -44.05 -28.97 4.21
N LYS A 611 -44.34 -28.59 2.96
CA LYS A 611 -43.81 -29.17 1.72
C LYS A 611 -42.91 -28.15 1.03
N GLY A 612 -41.96 -28.60 0.20
CA GLY A 612 -41.08 -27.71 -0.57
C GLY A 612 -40.08 -26.91 0.27
N VAL A 613 -39.74 -27.38 1.48
CA VAL A 613 -38.74 -26.73 2.36
C VAL A 613 -37.51 -27.63 2.47
N SER A 614 -36.37 -27.13 2.02
CA SER A 614 -35.06 -27.77 2.26
C SER A 614 -34.54 -27.38 3.64
N TYR A 615 -33.89 -28.30 4.35
CA TYR A 615 -33.34 -28.07 5.69
C TYR A 615 -31.88 -28.51 5.74
N VAL A 616 -30.96 -27.54 5.70
CA VAL A 616 -29.50 -27.74 5.62
C VAL A 616 -28.84 -26.77 6.60
N ASP A 617 -27.81 -27.21 7.32
CA ASP A 617 -26.94 -26.41 8.19
C ASP A 617 -27.65 -25.42 9.13
N LYS A 618 -28.73 -25.91 9.78
CA LYS A 618 -29.59 -25.13 10.70
C LYS A 618 -30.27 -23.94 10.02
N THR A 619 -30.55 -24.04 8.72
CA THR A 619 -31.41 -23.15 7.95
C THR A 619 -32.60 -23.91 7.36
N ALA A 620 -33.61 -23.17 6.90
CA ALA A 620 -34.75 -23.69 6.15
C ALA A 620 -34.97 -22.84 4.89
N THR A 621 -34.75 -23.42 3.71
CA THR A 621 -34.88 -22.71 2.42
C THR A 621 -36.20 -23.04 1.74
N VAL A 622 -36.92 -22.00 1.30
CA VAL A 622 -38.21 -22.05 0.61
C VAL A 622 -38.10 -21.25 -0.69
N ALA A 623 -38.54 -21.82 -1.81
CA ALA A 623 -38.67 -21.08 -3.06
C ALA A 623 -39.95 -20.24 -3.06
N VAL A 624 -39.84 -18.96 -3.43
CA VAL A 624 -40.93 -17.99 -3.52
C VAL A 624 -41.24 -17.77 -4.99
N GLY A 625 -42.29 -18.44 -5.47
CA GLY A 625 -42.64 -18.52 -6.90
C GLY A 625 -43.36 -17.30 -7.48
N SER A 626 -43.63 -16.27 -6.68
CA SER A 626 -44.14 -14.99 -7.16
C SER A 626 -43.78 -13.85 -6.21
N GLY A 627 -43.28 -12.75 -6.76
CA GLY A 627 -42.97 -11.54 -6.00
C GLY A 627 -44.23 -10.77 -5.57
N GLY A 628 -44.14 -10.14 -4.40
CA GLY A 628 -45.22 -9.43 -3.74
C GLY A 628 -44.78 -8.91 -2.37
N SER A 629 -45.75 -8.61 -1.50
CA SER A 629 -45.52 -8.31 -0.08
C SER A 629 -45.89 -9.52 0.77
N HIS A 630 -44.96 -10.02 1.58
CA HIS A 630 -45.10 -11.26 2.34
C HIS A 630 -44.69 -11.08 3.80
N LYS A 631 -45.36 -11.83 4.69
CA LYS A 631 -45.13 -11.85 6.14
C LYS A 631 -44.80 -13.27 6.61
N VAL A 632 -43.52 -13.49 6.87
CA VAL A 632 -42.97 -14.74 7.38
C VAL A 632 -42.90 -14.67 8.91
N VAL A 633 -43.35 -15.73 9.58
CA VAL A 633 -43.17 -15.91 11.02
C VAL A 633 -42.54 -17.27 11.28
N HIS A 634 -41.38 -17.25 11.91
CA HIS A 634 -40.57 -18.43 12.24
C HIS A 634 -40.58 -18.62 13.76
N LYS A 635 -41.17 -19.73 14.24
CA LYS A 635 -41.33 -20.03 15.69
C LYS A 635 -40.60 -21.30 16.09
N HIS A 636 -40.01 -21.31 17.28
CA HIS A 636 -39.60 -22.53 17.97
C HIS A 636 -40.82 -23.33 18.45
N THR A 637 -40.85 -24.62 18.17
CA THR A 637 -41.97 -25.51 18.54
C THR A 637 -41.83 -26.01 19.98
N ARG A 638 -42.38 -25.28 20.96
CA ARG A 638 -42.53 -25.78 22.34
C ARG A 638 -43.60 -26.87 22.40
N HIS A 639 -43.20 -28.13 22.48
CA HIS A 639 -44.12 -29.18 22.94
C HIS A 639 -44.35 -29.03 24.45
N LEU A 640 -45.52 -28.50 24.80
CA LEU A 640 -46.11 -28.67 26.13
C LEU A 640 -46.62 -30.11 26.23
N HIS A 641 -45.78 -31.02 26.71
CA HIS A 641 -46.16 -32.36 27.17
C HIS A 641 -45.55 -32.58 28.56
N CYS A 642 -46.36 -32.25 29.56
CA CYS A 642 -46.16 -32.64 30.95
C CYS A 642 -47.51 -33.13 31.48
N THR A 643 -48.04 -34.19 30.87
CA THR A 643 -49.21 -34.93 31.35
C THR A 643 -48.87 -35.50 32.72
N MET A 644 -49.54 -35.00 33.77
CA MET A 644 -49.29 -35.51 35.12
C MET A 644 -49.87 -36.92 35.28
N ALA A 645 -49.03 -37.86 35.69
CA ALA A 645 -49.40 -39.19 36.15
C ALA A 645 -48.56 -39.56 37.39
N THR A 646 -49.00 -39.06 38.55
CA THR A 646 -48.70 -39.64 39.87
C THR A 646 -49.46 -40.97 40.03
N PRO A 647 -49.09 -41.90 40.94
CA PRO A 647 -48.30 -41.73 42.17
C PRO A 647 -47.08 -42.73 42.24
N THR A 648 -46.36 -42.99 43.34
CA THR A 648 -46.61 -42.82 44.80
C THR A 648 -45.29 -42.82 45.60
N THR A 649 -45.29 -42.17 46.79
CA THR A 649 -44.37 -42.38 47.95
C THR A 649 -42.85 -42.15 47.77
N LEU A 650 -42.06 -41.71 48.78
CA LEU A 650 -42.32 -41.28 50.16
C LEU A 650 -41.15 -40.36 50.65
N GLN A 651 -41.43 -39.40 51.54
CA GLN A 651 -40.47 -38.59 52.35
C GLN A 651 -39.47 -37.67 51.58
N GLY A 652 -39.03 -36.52 52.12
CA GLY A 652 -39.55 -35.80 53.30
C GLY A 652 -38.67 -34.63 53.80
N ILE A 653 -39.22 -33.41 53.79
CA ILE A 653 -38.95 -32.29 54.73
C ILE A 653 -37.69 -31.39 54.52
N ALA A 654 -37.90 -30.07 54.77
CA ALA A 654 -36.98 -28.97 55.10
C ALA A 654 -36.11 -28.25 54.01
N MET A 655 -36.63 -27.08 53.60
CA MET A 655 -35.92 -25.82 53.25
C MET A 655 -35.23 -25.19 54.51
N PRO A 656 -34.38 -24.12 54.46
CA PRO A 656 -34.62 -22.85 53.75
C PRO A 656 -33.40 -22.03 53.23
N TRP A 657 -33.59 -20.71 53.13
CA TRP A 657 -33.04 -19.73 52.16
C TRP A 657 -31.97 -18.73 52.69
N ARG A 658 -31.12 -18.23 51.75
CA ARG A 658 -30.64 -16.82 51.55
C ARG A 658 -29.56 -16.16 52.46
N THR A 659 -28.86 -15.18 51.83
CA THR A 659 -28.06 -14.03 52.39
C THR A 659 -26.73 -14.35 53.13
N CYS A 660 -25.68 -13.48 53.19
CA CYS A 660 -25.43 -12.16 52.56
C CYS A 660 -23.91 -11.80 52.39
N ASN A 661 -23.68 -10.71 51.65
CA ASN A 661 -22.50 -9.86 51.37
C ASN A 661 -21.23 -9.74 52.28
N GLN A 662 -20.09 -9.51 51.58
CA GLN A 662 -19.01 -8.50 51.79
C GLN A 662 -17.90 -8.60 52.89
N CYS A 663 -16.68 -8.89 52.41
CA CYS A 663 -15.38 -8.15 52.49
C CYS A 663 -14.85 -7.37 53.74
N ILE A 664 -13.50 -7.43 53.91
CA ILE A 664 -12.52 -6.40 54.41
C ILE A 664 -11.69 -6.71 55.71
N ARG A 665 -10.34 -6.48 55.58
CA ARG A 665 -9.26 -6.16 56.59
C ARG A 665 -8.40 -7.25 57.32
N ARG A 666 -7.13 -7.31 56.84
CA ARG A 666 -5.83 -7.00 57.53
C ARG A 666 -5.29 -7.82 58.74
N HIS A 667 -3.96 -8.08 58.65
CA HIS A 667 -2.91 -7.98 59.71
C HIS A 667 -2.75 -9.15 60.73
N TYR A 668 -1.57 -9.45 61.34
CA TYR A 668 -0.12 -9.24 61.05
C TYR A 668 0.74 -10.13 62.01
N LEU A 669 2.09 -10.08 61.90
CA LEU A 669 3.19 -10.41 62.87
C LEU A 669 4.28 -11.31 62.20
N LEU A 670 5.61 -11.07 62.18
CA LEU A 670 6.64 -10.41 63.04
C LEU A 670 7.19 -11.31 64.17
N SER A 671 8.48 -11.27 64.59
CA SER A 671 9.68 -10.42 64.31
C SER A 671 10.98 -11.29 64.44
N ARG A 672 12.26 -10.92 64.21
CA ARG A 672 13.07 -9.66 64.08
C ARG A 672 14.06 -9.84 62.88
N GLY A 673 15.03 -8.98 62.49
CA GLY A 673 15.55 -7.68 62.95
C GLY A 673 16.86 -7.76 63.79
N ALA A 674 17.87 -6.85 63.69
CA ALA A 674 18.13 -5.73 62.77
C ALA A 674 19.56 -5.12 62.97
N ARG A 675 20.01 -4.22 62.05
CA ARG A 675 21.18 -3.27 62.11
C ARG A 675 22.58 -3.86 61.76
N GLN A 676 23.61 -3.11 61.30
CA GLN A 676 23.85 -1.64 61.16
C GLN A 676 24.82 -1.28 59.99
N GLN A 677 25.04 0.01 59.65
CA GLN A 677 26.01 0.54 58.65
C GLN A 677 27.29 1.16 59.32
N PRO A 678 28.41 1.39 58.58
CA PRO A 678 28.79 2.76 58.15
C PRO A 678 29.48 2.87 56.74
N ARG A 679 30.45 3.80 56.51
CA ARG A 679 30.76 4.49 55.22
C ARG A 679 32.27 4.82 54.96
N LEU A 680 32.64 4.91 53.66
CA LEU A 680 33.60 5.85 52.98
C LEU A 680 35.15 5.65 52.85
N HIS A 681 35.65 6.05 51.66
CA HIS A 681 37.02 6.48 51.21
C HIS A 681 38.17 5.41 51.13
N LEU A 682 39.28 5.57 50.36
CA LEU A 682 39.90 6.71 49.61
C LEU A 682 40.49 6.31 48.21
N SER A 683 41.53 6.96 47.65
CA SER A 683 41.91 7.02 46.19
C SER A 683 43.43 6.91 45.89
N THR A 684 43.88 6.59 44.63
CA THR A 684 45.00 7.28 43.88
C THR A 684 45.35 6.76 42.43
N THR A 685 45.50 7.70 41.46
CA THR A 685 46.48 7.87 40.30
C THR A 685 46.75 6.89 39.10
N THR A 686 46.29 7.26 37.87
CA THR A 686 46.98 7.75 36.59
C THR A 686 48.37 7.20 36.08
N PRO A 687 48.92 7.46 34.81
CA PRO A 687 48.53 8.34 33.64
C PRO A 687 48.82 7.90 32.11
N ALA A 688 48.40 8.73 31.11
CA ALA A 688 48.95 9.03 29.72
C ALA A 688 48.71 8.08 28.46
N ARG A 689 48.79 8.42 27.13
CA ARG A 689 49.20 9.60 26.24
C ARG A 689 48.67 9.55 24.72
N SER A 690 48.94 10.55 23.80
CA SER A 690 48.60 10.68 22.29
C SER A 690 49.39 11.85 21.56
N PRO A 691 49.26 12.44 20.28
CA PRO A 691 48.46 12.29 18.97
C PRO A 691 49.19 12.65 17.56
N ASN A 692 48.47 13.08 16.44
CA ASN A 692 48.84 13.83 15.13
C ASN A 692 49.31 13.08 13.79
N SER A 693 49.39 13.57 12.48
CA SER A 693 49.03 14.78 11.58
C SER A 693 49.12 14.52 9.99
N THR A 694 49.08 15.51 9.01
CA THR A 694 48.68 15.37 7.52
C THR A 694 49.47 16.20 6.32
N PRO A 695 48.99 16.67 5.08
CA PRO A 695 49.64 16.50 3.68
C PRO A 695 49.63 17.65 2.52
N ALA A 696 49.86 17.42 1.16
CA ALA A 696 49.93 18.42 -0.05
C ALA A 696 49.61 17.85 -1.54
N ASN A 697 49.01 18.46 -2.67
CA ASN A 697 48.29 17.88 -3.94
C ASN A 697 48.36 18.64 -5.39
N PRO A 698 47.57 18.39 -6.54
CA PRO A 698 47.21 19.31 -7.75
C PRO A 698 46.01 19.08 -8.83
N LEU A 699 44.83 19.81 -8.88
CA LEU A 699 43.57 19.86 -9.81
C LEU A 699 43.57 20.01 -11.42
N ARG A 700 42.41 19.68 -12.12
CA ARG A 700 41.66 20.25 -13.35
C ARG A 700 42.07 19.89 -14.85
N THR A 701 41.37 20.02 -16.04
CA THR A 701 40.04 20.47 -16.71
C THR A 701 40.02 20.08 -18.26
N ALA A 702 39.09 20.29 -19.26
CA ALA A 702 37.60 20.44 -19.54
C ALA A 702 37.21 20.61 -21.09
N ARG A 703 35.89 20.76 -21.51
CA ARG A 703 35.25 21.25 -22.82
C ARG A 703 34.59 20.31 -23.93
N THR A 704 33.98 20.87 -25.02
CA THR A 704 32.73 20.42 -25.79
C THR A 704 32.55 20.84 -27.30
N HIS A 705 31.77 20.13 -28.19
CA HIS A 705 31.08 20.70 -29.42
C HIS A 705 29.99 19.82 -30.17
N ASN A 706 29.52 20.20 -31.40
CA ASN A 706 28.30 19.76 -32.17
C ASN A 706 28.52 18.93 -33.49
N ILE A 707 27.43 18.52 -34.19
CA ILE A 707 27.36 17.50 -35.30
C ILE A 707 26.79 18.04 -36.65
N ASN A 708 26.96 17.33 -37.79
CA ASN A 708 26.58 17.76 -39.16
C ASN A 708 26.05 16.61 -40.09
N GLU A 709 25.40 16.99 -41.20
CA GLU A 709 24.46 16.32 -42.14
C GLU A 709 24.66 14.86 -42.64
N LYS A 710 25.74 14.13 -42.29
CA LYS A 710 26.06 12.83 -42.92
C LYS A 710 25.24 11.62 -42.45
N ASP A 711 24.44 11.74 -41.39
CA ASP A 711 23.75 10.61 -40.77
C ASP A 711 22.49 10.16 -41.53
N VAL A 712 21.83 11.05 -42.28
CA VAL A 712 20.55 10.78 -42.96
C VAL A 712 20.66 9.67 -44.00
N THR A 713 21.70 9.71 -44.86
CA THR A 713 21.90 8.71 -45.92
C THR A 713 22.25 7.32 -45.39
N LYS A 714 22.72 7.24 -44.13
CA LYS A 714 23.06 5.99 -43.46
C LYS A 714 21.79 5.24 -43.00
N TYR A 715 20.78 6.00 -42.56
CA TYR A 715 19.53 5.48 -42.00
C TYR A 715 18.68 4.68 -43.01
N GLN A 716 18.64 5.13 -44.27
CA GLN A 716 17.89 4.45 -45.33
C GLN A 716 18.46 3.06 -45.66
N ARG A 717 19.79 2.88 -45.59
CA ARG A 717 20.42 1.57 -45.86
C ARG A 717 20.17 0.55 -44.75
N SER A 718 20.00 0.98 -43.50
CA SER A 718 19.64 0.08 -42.39
C SER A 718 18.22 -0.50 -42.50
N MET A 719 17.23 0.26 -42.99
CA MET A 719 15.85 -0.23 -43.03
C MET A 719 15.65 -1.39 -44.02
N ILE A 720 16.35 -1.36 -45.17
CA ILE A 720 16.26 -2.42 -46.18
C ILE A 720 16.80 -3.74 -45.63
N LEU A 721 17.94 -3.71 -44.93
CA LEU A 721 18.54 -4.89 -44.29
C LEU A 721 17.63 -5.48 -43.20
N SER A 722 16.98 -4.65 -42.38
CA SER A 722 16.03 -5.12 -41.36
C SER A 722 14.80 -5.81 -41.97
N ALA A 723 14.26 -5.28 -43.08
CA ALA A 723 13.11 -5.88 -43.76
C ALA A 723 13.42 -7.29 -44.30
N SER A 724 14.61 -7.49 -44.88
CA SER A 724 15.07 -8.81 -45.35
C SER A 724 15.22 -9.82 -44.20
N GLY A 725 15.73 -9.37 -43.04
CA GLY A 725 15.90 -10.24 -41.86
C GLY A 725 14.57 -10.76 -41.31
N ILE A 726 13.55 -9.90 -41.23
CA ILE A 726 12.22 -10.29 -40.72
C ILE A 726 11.57 -11.37 -41.59
N ALA A 727 11.67 -11.25 -42.92
CA ALA A 727 11.16 -12.25 -43.85
C ALA A 727 11.84 -13.63 -43.67
N ALA A 728 13.16 -13.66 -43.47
CA ALA A 728 13.90 -14.90 -43.22
C ALA A 728 13.47 -15.57 -41.90
N CYS A 729 13.27 -14.79 -40.83
CA CYS A 729 12.79 -15.31 -39.55
C CYS A 729 11.36 -15.88 -39.62
N ALA A 730 10.47 -15.27 -40.42
CA ALA A 730 9.11 -15.78 -40.62
C ALA A 730 9.10 -17.16 -41.32
N ILE A 731 9.94 -17.33 -42.36
CA ILE A 731 10.10 -18.61 -43.05
C ILE A 731 10.68 -19.68 -42.12
N ALA A 732 11.66 -19.31 -41.28
CA ALA A 732 12.26 -20.23 -40.30
C ALA A 732 11.22 -20.70 -39.25
N MET A 733 10.41 -19.80 -38.69
CA MET A 733 9.35 -20.16 -37.73
C MET A 733 8.27 -21.03 -38.37
N TYR A 734 7.86 -20.73 -39.62
CA TYR A 734 6.92 -21.59 -40.34
C TYR A 734 7.48 -23.01 -40.52
N GLY A 735 8.77 -23.13 -40.86
CA GLY A 735 9.46 -24.44 -40.95
C GLY A 735 9.44 -25.22 -39.64
N VAL A 736 9.74 -24.58 -38.50
CA VAL A 736 9.69 -25.24 -37.17
C VAL A 736 8.29 -25.74 -36.83
N ILE A 737 7.25 -24.92 -37.10
CA ILE A 737 5.84 -25.29 -36.86
C ILE A 737 5.39 -26.44 -37.79
N LYS A 738 5.98 -26.57 -38.98
CA LYS A 738 5.63 -27.63 -39.95
C LYS A 738 6.40 -28.95 -39.79
N LEU A 739 7.43 -29.00 -38.95
CA LEU A 739 8.34 -30.15 -38.81
C LEU A 739 8.27 -30.88 -37.46
N ASP A 740 7.39 -30.42 -36.55
CA ASP A 740 7.00 -31.09 -35.30
C ASP A 740 8.16 -31.70 -34.48
N LEU A 741 9.20 -30.88 -34.25
CA LEU A 741 10.49 -31.32 -33.72
C LEU A 741 10.47 -31.68 -32.22
N PHE A 742 9.31 -31.69 -31.57
CA PHE A 742 9.11 -31.97 -30.14
C PHE A 742 7.86 -32.84 -29.94
N GLY A 743 7.84 -33.99 -30.63
CA GLY A 743 6.68 -34.88 -30.69
C GLY A 743 6.09 -35.25 -29.32
N LEU A 744 4.78 -35.05 -29.21
CA LEU A 744 3.92 -35.55 -28.15
C LEU A 744 2.81 -36.38 -28.81
N ASP A 745 3.01 -37.70 -28.85
CA ASP A 745 2.12 -38.60 -29.60
C ASP A 745 0.69 -38.63 -29.06
N GLN A 746 -0.26 -38.80 -29.98
CA GLN A 746 -1.69 -38.81 -29.70
C GLN A 746 -2.18 -40.23 -29.40
N HIS A 747 -3.10 -40.36 -28.45
CA HIS A 747 -3.95 -41.56 -28.37
C HIS A 747 -5.03 -41.52 -29.46
N GLN A 748 -5.07 -42.56 -30.28
CA GLN A 748 -6.27 -42.96 -31.03
C GLN A 748 -6.51 -44.46 -30.85
N ASP A 749 -7.76 -44.82 -30.57
CA ASP A 749 -8.23 -46.20 -30.70
C ASP A 749 -8.53 -46.51 -32.17
N GLN A 750 -8.05 -47.65 -32.69
CA GLN A 750 -8.91 -48.61 -33.38
C GLN A 750 -8.24 -49.98 -33.69
N ASP A 751 -8.88 -51.02 -33.17
CA ASP A 751 -9.15 -52.33 -33.78
C ASP A 751 -8.07 -53.33 -34.25
N GLN A 752 -8.22 -54.56 -33.71
CA GLN A 752 -8.01 -55.89 -34.33
C GLN A 752 -6.56 -56.35 -34.60
N GLN A 753 -6.07 -57.52 -34.14
CA GLN A 753 -6.73 -58.81 -33.93
C GLN A 753 -5.72 -59.84 -33.30
N GLN A 754 -6.24 -60.92 -32.68
CA GLN A 754 -5.58 -62.23 -32.37
C GLN A 754 -4.42 -62.29 -31.35
N GLY A 755 -4.48 -63.27 -30.41
CA GLY A 755 -3.26 -63.86 -29.80
C GLY A 755 -3.28 -64.24 -28.32
N SER A 756 -3.92 -65.37 -27.97
CA SER A 756 -3.58 -66.31 -26.87
C SER A 756 -3.15 -65.83 -25.45
N GLU A 757 -3.85 -66.41 -24.47
CA GLU A 757 -3.65 -66.50 -23.01
C GLU A 757 -2.26 -66.96 -22.46
N PRO A 758 -2.02 -66.94 -21.12
CA PRO A 758 -0.71 -66.70 -20.50
C PRO A 758 0.00 -67.98 -19.96
N PRO A 759 0.94 -67.89 -19.00
CA PRO A 759 0.53 -68.20 -17.61
C PRO A 759 1.28 -67.48 -16.45
N THR A 760 0.65 -67.50 -15.26
CA THR A 760 1.17 -67.57 -13.86
C THR A 760 2.47 -66.84 -13.42
N ALA A 761 2.56 -66.03 -12.35
CA ALA A 761 2.02 -66.04 -10.97
C ALA A 761 2.96 -66.65 -9.88
N ARG A 762 2.65 -66.36 -8.60
CA ARG A 762 3.34 -66.72 -7.31
C ARG A 762 4.42 -65.72 -6.85
N GLU A 763 4.30 -65.08 -5.68
CA GLU A 763 4.29 -65.56 -4.25
C GLU A 763 5.71 -65.86 -3.74
N ALA A 764 6.13 -65.51 -2.50
CA ALA A 764 5.41 -64.91 -1.36
C ALA A 764 6.29 -63.95 -0.54
N ALA A 765 5.67 -63.31 0.46
CA ALA A 765 6.30 -62.44 1.46
C ALA A 765 7.09 -63.21 2.53
N ASP A 766 7.82 -62.47 3.38
CA ASP A 766 7.74 -62.69 4.83
C ASP A 766 7.85 -61.35 5.60
N SER A 767 7.79 -61.40 6.93
CA SER A 767 7.42 -60.31 7.83
C SER A 767 8.33 -60.24 9.07
N LEU A 768 8.30 -59.12 9.82
CA LEU A 768 8.28 -59.08 11.31
C LEU A 768 8.33 -57.65 11.91
N SER A 769 7.68 -57.50 13.06
CA SER A 769 7.72 -56.39 14.04
C SER A 769 7.08 -56.92 15.37
N PRO A 770 6.90 -56.17 16.50
CA PRO A 770 7.18 -54.76 16.80
C PRO A 770 7.80 -54.49 18.22
N SER A 771 7.96 -53.21 18.61
CA SER A 771 7.83 -52.60 19.99
C SER A 771 8.86 -51.47 20.24
N SER A 772 8.73 -50.56 21.22
CA SER A 772 7.54 -49.77 21.64
C SER A 772 7.93 -48.51 22.46
N LYS A 773 7.19 -47.40 22.31
CA LYS A 773 7.01 -46.24 23.23
C LYS A 773 8.23 -45.64 23.99
N LYS A 774 8.56 -44.36 23.70
CA LYS A 774 8.30 -43.24 24.65
C LYS A 774 8.43 -41.85 24.00
N THR A 775 7.84 -40.84 24.66
CA THR A 775 7.83 -39.43 24.27
C THR A 775 8.67 -38.60 25.23
N GLN A 776 9.37 -37.56 24.74
CA GLN A 776 9.83 -36.44 25.56
C GLN A 776 9.88 -35.15 24.73
N LEU A 777 9.65 -34.00 25.36
CA LEU A 777 9.82 -32.67 24.77
C LEU A 777 11.25 -32.18 25.02
N ASP A 778 11.77 -31.39 24.08
CA ASP A 778 12.78 -30.36 24.35
C ASP A 778 12.37 -29.04 23.69
N GLY A 779 12.80 -27.93 24.27
CA GLY A 779 12.37 -26.58 23.89
C GLY A 779 13.11 -25.99 22.67
N PRO A 780 12.65 -24.84 22.14
CA PRO A 780 13.33 -24.16 21.05
C PRO A 780 14.74 -23.71 21.48
N ASN A 781 15.74 -24.00 20.64
CA ASN A 781 17.10 -23.50 20.83
C ASN A 781 17.12 -21.96 20.81
N GLY A 782 18.01 -21.39 21.64
CA GLY A 782 18.00 -19.95 21.95
C GLY A 782 18.28 -19.02 20.76
N PHE A 783 17.84 -17.76 20.91
CA PHE A 783 18.04 -16.68 19.94
C PHE A 783 19.51 -16.55 19.50
N PRO A 784 19.81 -16.49 18.18
CA PRO A 784 21.16 -16.23 17.70
C PRO A 784 21.58 -14.79 18.02
N SER A 785 22.57 -14.63 18.89
CA SER A 785 23.04 -13.33 19.39
C SER A 785 23.98 -12.60 18.42
N SER A 786 23.46 -12.21 17.25
CA SER A 786 24.12 -11.30 16.30
C SER A 786 23.08 -10.44 15.59
N PRO A 787 23.33 -9.13 15.36
CA PRO A 787 22.38 -8.27 14.64
C PRO A 787 22.27 -8.68 13.16
N SER A 788 21.15 -9.30 12.80
CA SER A 788 20.81 -9.61 11.41
C SER A 788 20.52 -8.32 10.65
N LEU A 789 21.49 -7.87 9.86
CA LEU A 789 21.39 -6.63 9.12
C LEU A 789 20.46 -6.70 7.90
N ILE A 790 20.03 -5.51 7.47
CA ILE A 790 18.86 -5.29 6.63
C ILE A 790 19.11 -5.78 5.20
N ARG A 791 18.09 -6.42 4.60
CA ARG A 791 18.21 -7.08 3.29
C ARG A 791 18.36 -6.07 2.15
N LEU A 792 19.22 -6.38 1.17
CA LEU A 792 19.23 -5.70 -0.12
C LEU A 792 18.00 -6.09 -0.94
N GLN A 793 17.40 -5.14 -1.67
CA GLN A 793 16.41 -5.47 -2.69
C GLN A 793 17.07 -6.33 -3.78
N GLY A 794 16.46 -7.48 -4.10
CA GLY A 794 16.99 -8.45 -5.06
C GLY A 794 17.81 -9.61 -4.48
N GLN A 795 17.86 -9.79 -3.15
CA GLN A 795 18.24 -11.08 -2.56
C GLN A 795 17.00 -11.93 -2.24
N ASP A 796 16.93 -13.11 -2.84
CA ASP A 796 16.01 -14.17 -2.42
C ASP A 796 16.36 -14.64 -0.99
N SER A 797 15.33 -15.05 -0.23
CA SER A 797 15.47 -15.46 1.18
C SER A 797 16.43 -16.65 1.35
N GLY A 798 17.67 -16.36 1.76
CA GLY A 798 18.70 -17.38 2.03
C GLY A 798 19.65 -17.69 0.87
N ALA A 799 19.56 -16.98 -0.25
CA ALA A 799 20.50 -17.19 -1.36
C ALA A 799 21.92 -16.72 -1.02
N GLU A 800 22.89 -17.65 -1.02
CA GLU A 800 24.33 -17.35 -0.92
C GLU A 800 24.87 -16.57 -2.15
N GLN A 801 24.06 -16.45 -3.21
CA GLN A 801 24.45 -15.93 -4.52
C GLN A 801 23.43 -14.92 -5.05
N VAL A 802 23.92 -13.86 -5.67
CA VAL A 802 23.16 -12.73 -6.23
C VAL A 802 23.38 -12.69 -7.74
N SER A 803 22.30 -12.61 -8.53
CA SER A 803 22.40 -12.51 -9.99
C SER A 803 23.07 -11.21 -10.43
N THR A 804 23.97 -11.26 -11.42
CA THR A 804 24.60 -10.05 -11.98
C THR A 804 23.98 -9.57 -13.30
N GLY A 805 22.98 -10.28 -13.83
CA GLY A 805 22.41 -9.98 -15.15
C GLY A 805 23.38 -10.18 -16.34
N THR A 806 24.42 -11.01 -16.20
CA THR A 806 25.29 -11.40 -17.35
C THR A 806 25.43 -12.91 -17.48
N SER A 807 25.35 -13.45 -18.70
CA SER A 807 25.65 -14.87 -18.96
C SER A 807 27.15 -15.23 -18.81
N SER A 808 28.00 -14.24 -18.54
CA SER A 808 29.45 -14.38 -18.50
C SER A 808 30.03 -14.47 -17.10
N VAL A 809 29.34 -13.89 -16.12
CA VAL A 809 29.51 -14.10 -14.69
C VAL A 809 28.07 -14.07 -14.14
N PRO A 810 27.35 -15.20 -14.07
CA PRO A 810 25.92 -15.20 -13.75
C PRO A 810 25.64 -14.76 -12.31
N TYR A 811 26.55 -15.07 -11.38
CA TYR A 811 26.36 -14.87 -9.95
C TYR A 811 27.56 -14.22 -9.26
N PHE A 812 27.28 -13.46 -8.20
CA PHE A 812 28.23 -12.95 -7.21
C PHE A 812 27.86 -13.50 -5.82
N PRO A 813 28.83 -13.85 -4.96
CA PRO A 813 28.52 -14.34 -3.63
C PRO A 813 27.99 -13.20 -2.74
N ALA A 814 26.92 -13.46 -1.98
CA ALA A 814 26.28 -12.47 -1.09
C ALA A 814 27.17 -12.10 0.11
N THR A 815 27.96 -13.05 0.59
CA THR A 815 29.04 -12.82 1.56
C THR A 815 30.35 -13.43 1.09
N ILE A 816 31.48 -12.88 1.53
CA ILE A 816 32.82 -13.46 1.32
C ILE A 816 33.56 -13.53 2.65
N ARG A 817 34.46 -14.50 2.79
CA ARG A 817 35.38 -14.58 3.93
C ARG A 817 36.75 -14.07 3.52
N LEU A 818 37.42 -13.35 4.42
CA LEU A 818 38.78 -12.84 4.24
C LEU A 818 39.55 -13.02 5.56
N PRO A 819 40.79 -13.55 5.55
CA PRO A 819 41.53 -13.84 6.77
C PRO A 819 41.97 -12.56 7.49
N LYS A 820 41.85 -12.56 8.83
CA LYS A 820 42.17 -11.41 9.70
C LYS A 820 43.63 -10.97 9.62
N VAL A 821 44.50 -11.80 9.04
CA VAL A 821 45.88 -11.46 8.69
C VAL A 821 45.98 -10.22 7.78
N LEU A 822 44.96 -9.92 6.96
CA LEU A 822 44.91 -8.71 6.14
C LEU A 822 44.76 -7.42 6.97
N ASP A 823 44.25 -7.49 8.19
CA ASP A 823 44.25 -6.35 9.12
C ASP A 823 45.54 -6.23 9.95
N ALA A 824 46.41 -7.26 9.96
CA ALA A 824 47.58 -7.35 10.83
C ALA A 824 48.59 -6.20 10.64
N ALA A 825 49.09 -5.68 11.76
CA ALA A 825 49.90 -4.46 11.85
C ALA A 825 51.13 -4.51 10.93
N THR A 826 52.01 -5.49 11.19
CA THR A 826 52.99 -6.05 10.26
C THR A 826 52.33 -7.12 9.39
N MET A 827 52.65 -7.16 8.10
CA MET A 827 52.15 -8.19 7.19
C MET A 827 53.09 -9.41 7.20
N PRO A 828 52.62 -10.63 7.53
CA PRO A 828 53.45 -11.82 7.52
C PRO A 828 53.53 -12.51 6.14
N LEU A 829 52.68 -12.12 5.18
CA LEU A 829 52.66 -12.68 3.84
C LEU A 829 53.53 -11.88 2.86
N SER A 830 54.23 -12.60 1.99
CA SER A 830 55.02 -12.08 0.87
C SER A 830 54.22 -12.08 -0.44
N ALA A 831 54.58 -11.19 -1.36
CA ALA A 831 53.92 -11.11 -2.67
C ALA A 831 54.23 -12.37 -3.51
N GLY A 832 53.25 -13.26 -3.66
CA GLY A 832 53.44 -14.60 -4.20
C GLY A 832 52.73 -15.68 -3.40
N ASP A 833 52.56 -15.48 -2.09
CA ASP A 833 52.00 -16.46 -1.17
C ASP A 833 50.55 -16.83 -1.52
N GLU A 834 50.20 -18.09 -1.32
CA GLU A 834 48.84 -18.61 -1.55
C GLU A 834 48.03 -18.66 -0.25
N ILE A 835 46.86 -18.04 -0.29
CA ILE A 835 45.90 -17.99 0.82
C ILE A 835 44.75 -18.94 0.50
N ALA A 836 44.55 -19.96 1.33
CA ALA A 836 43.27 -20.68 1.34
C ALA A 836 42.21 -19.76 1.96
N LEU A 837 41.17 -19.41 1.18
CA LEU A 837 39.95 -18.77 1.67
C LEU A 837 38.89 -19.85 1.83
N SER A 838 38.20 -19.93 2.97
CA SER A 838 37.13 -20.92 3.14
C SER A 838 35.90 -20.57 2.27
N THR A 839 35.15 -21.60 1.89
CA THR A 839 33.82 -21.42 1.28
C THR A 839 32.78 -21.11 2.38
N ALA A 840 31.63 -20.57 1.99
CA ALA A 840 30.61 -20.06 2.92
C ALA A 840 30.17 -21.08 4.00
N ALA A 841 30.14 -22.36 3.65
CA ALA A 841 29.71 -23.46 4.52
C ALA A 841 30.61 -23.74 5.73
N GLU A 842 31.91 -23.42 5.67
CA GLU A 842 32.84 -23.66 6.78
C GLU A 842 33.13 -22.37 7.57
N LYS A 843 33.32 -22.49 8.88
CA LYS A 843 33.61 -21.38 9.81
C LYS A 843 34.93 -21.60 10.56
N PRO A 844 36.11 -21.34 9.95
CA PRO A 844 37.34 -21.19 10.70
C PRO A 844 37.29 -19.93 11.59
N ALA A 845 38.01 -19.95 12.73
CA ALA A 845 37.99 -18.85 13.70
C ALA A 845 38.72 -17.58 13.20
N ASP A 846 39.68 -17.74 12.29
CA ASP A 846 40.66 -16.71 11.92
C ASP A 846 40.27 -15.85 10.71
N GLU A 847 39.07 -16.06 10.16
CA GLU A 847 38.49 -15.26 9.08
C GLU A 847 37.45 -14.25 9.59
N GLU A 848 37.32 -13.14 8.86
CA GLU A 848 36.29 -12.12 9.01
C GLU A 848 35.27 -12.28 7.86
N GLU A 849 33.98 -12.11 8.15
CA GLU A 849 32.93 -12.22 7.14
C GLU A 849 32.52 -10.84 6.63
N TYR A 850 32.50 -10.68 5.30
CA TYR A 850 32.16 -9.45 4.60
C TYR A 850 30.83 -9.60 3.86
N GLN A 851 29.94 -8.63 4.04
CA GLN A 851 28.61 -8.55 3.44
C GLN A 851 28.65 -7.70 2.16
N LEU A 852 28.02 -8.17 1.08
CA LEU A 852 27.81 -7.37 -0.14
C LEU A 852 26.92 -6.16 0.19
N LEU A 853 27.30 -4.97 -0.31
CA LEU A 853 26.49 -3.75 -0.30
C LEU A 853 25.80 -3.49 -1.64
N GLY A 854 26.43 -3.85 -2.76
CA GLY A 854 25.87 -3.65 -4.10
C GLY A 854 26.84 -4.07 -5.19
N LEU A 855 26.30 -4.26 -6.41
CA LEU A 855 27.07 -4.70 -7.58
C LEU A 855 26.64 -4.00 -8.87
N GLY A 856 27.51 -4.01 -9.88
CA GLY A 856 27.17 -3.50 -11.19
C GLY A 856 28.17 -3.87 -12.28
N ILE A 857 27.77 -3.65 -13.53
CA ILE A 857 28.58 -3.97 -14.71
C ILE A 857 29.32 -2.71 -15.17
N ARG A 858 30.62 -2.82 -15.44
CA ARG A 858 31.36 -1.79 -16.20
C ARG A 858 31.18 -2.02 -17.69
N THR A 859 30.81 -0.96 -18.41
CA THR A 859 30.79 -0.92 -19.87
C THR A 859 31.77 0.11 -20.42
N VAL A 860 32.09 0.01 -21.72
CA VAL A 860 32.86 1.02 -22.46
C VAL A 860 32.19 1.35 -23.80
N SER A 861 32.35 2.60 -24.23
CA SER A 861 31.77 3.23 -25.44
C SER A 861 30.23 3.28 -25.49
N PHE A 862 29.71 4.03 -26.46
CA PHE A 862 28.27 4.10 -26.76
C PHE A 862 27.66 2.73 -27.15
N LEU A 863 28.49 1.75 -27.52
CA LEU A 863 28.08 0.37 -27.84
C LEU A 863 27.84 -0.50 -26.59
N LYS A 864 27.89 0.06 -25.38
CA LYS A 864 27.64 -0.61 -24.08
C LYS A 864 28.45 -1.91 -23.88
N ILE A 865 29.68 -1.98 -24.40
CA ILE A 865 30.50 -3.20 -24.37
C ILE A 865 30.89 -3.52 -22.92
N GLN A 866 30.40 -4.65 -22.38
CA GLN A 866 30.70 -5.09 -21.02
C GLN A 866 32.17 -5.50 -20.86
N VAL A 867 32.79 -5.11 -19.74
CA VAL A 867 34.22 -5.34 -19.41
C VAL A 867 34.39 -6.24 -18.19
N TYR A 868 33.77 -5.87 -17.07
CA TYR A 868 33.76 -6.66 -15.84
C TYR A 868 32.49 -6.42 -15.03
N VAL A 869 32.15 -7.35 -14.14
CA VAL A 869 31.24 -7.13 -13.01
C VAL A 869 32.08 -6.72 -11.81
N VAL A 870 31.58 -5.77 -11.01
CA VAL A 870 32.20 -5.34 -9.75
C VAL A 870 31.14 -5.32 -8.64
N GLY A 871 31.52 -5.74 -7.43
CA GLY A 871 30.70 -5.64 -6.23
C GLY A 871 31.50 -5.09 -5.05
N MET A 872 30.88 -4.25 -4.23
CA MET A 872 31.48 -3.71 -3.01
C MET A 872 30.95 -4.45 -1.78
N TYR A 873 31.86 -4.78 -0.86
CA TYR A 873 31.58 -5.47 0.40
C TYR A 873 32.10 -4.67 1.59
N VAL A 874 31.54 -4.89 2.77
CA VAL A 874 31.96 -4.34 4.07
C VAL A 874 32.07 -5.46 5.11
N ALA A 875 33.05 -5.41 6.01
CA ALA A 875 33.15 -6.39 7.10
C ALA A 875 31.90 -6.30 7.99
N LYS A 876 31.24 -7.42 8.34
CA LYS A 876 29.97 -7.42 9.09
C LYS A 876 30.07 -6.72 10.44
N SER A 877 31.21 -6.86 11.09
CA SER A 877 31.60 -6.21 12.34
C SER A 877 31.75 -4.68 12.23
N ASP A 878 32.00 -4.14 11.03
CA ASP A 878 32.23 -2.71 10.78
C ASP A 878 30.95 -1.98 10.31
N ILE A 879 29.82 -2.68 10.14
CA ILE A 879 28.59 -2.08 9.56
C ILE A 879 27.98 -1.02 10.49
N SER A 880 28.10 -1.16 11.80
CA SER A 880 27.69 -0.10 12.74
C SER A 880 28.56 1.16 12.64
N GLU A 881 29.83 1.03 12.27
CA GLU A 881 30.73 2.16 12.04
C GLU A 881 30.46 2.83 10.67
N LEU A 882 30.14 2.04 9.64
CA LEU A 882 29.59 2.54 8.38
C LEU A 882 28.30 3.35 8.63
N GLN A 883 27.35 2.77 9.36
CA GLN A 883 26.07 3.40 9.75
C GLN A 883 26.31 4.72 10.50
N ARG A 884 27.21 4.75 11.50
CA ARG A 884 27.59 5.96 12.25
C ARG A 884 28.06 7.09 11.32
N ARG A 885 28.97 6.81 10.39
CA ARG A 885 29.52 7.81 9.46
C ARG A 885 28.47 8.34 8.49
N LEU A 886 27.62 7.46 7.98
CA LEU A 886 26.55 7.81 7.06
C LEU A 886 25.51 8.72 7.74
N VAL A 887 25.10 8.39 8.97
CA VAL A 887 24.25 9.27 9.78
C VAL A 887 24.94 10.61 10.01
N GLN A 888 26.18 10.62 10.54
CA GLN A 888 26.93 11.85 10.83
C GLN A 888 27.06 12.77 9.59
N THR A 889 27.28 12.19 8.41
CA THR A 889 27.40 12.90 7.13
C THR A 889 26.06 13.43 6.61
N ALA A 890 24.94 12.77 6.94
CA ALA A 890 23.60 13.28 6.67
C ALA A 890 23.23 14.45 7.60
N VAL A 891 23.56 14.38 8.89
CA VAL A 891 23.33 15.49 9.83
C VAL A 891 24.18 16.71 9.45
N ASN A 892 25.47 16.49 9.20
CA ASN A 892 26.47 17.53 8.96
C ASN A 892 27.17 17.30 7.61
N PRO A 893 26.52 17.62 6.48
CA PRO A 893 27.14 17.49 5.15
C PRO A 893 28.38 18.40 5.04
N PRO A 894 29.51 17.92 4.49
CA PRO A 894 30.72 18.72 4.35
C PRO A 894 30.49 19.97 3.50
N ALA A 895 30.88 21.14 4.01
CA ALA A 895 30.75 22.40 3.29
C ALA A 895 31.76 22.50 2.13
N VAL A 896 31.26 22.81 0.92
CA VAL A 896 32.08 23.11 -0.26
C VAL A 896 32.17 24.64 -0.41
N GLN A 897 33.38 25.19 -0.51
CA GLN A 897 33.56 26.62 -0.76
C GLN A 897 33.22 26.96 -2.23
N PRO A 898 32.50 28.07 -2.50
CA PRO A 898 32.18 28.48 -3.86
C PRO A 898 33.45 28.88 -4.62
N SER A 899 33.62 28.35 -5.84
CA SER A 899 34.86 28.57 -6.60
C SER A 899 34.91 29.87 -7.40
N THR A 900 33.90 30.74 -7.27
CA THR A 900 33.72 31.93 -8.12
C THR A 900 32.99 33.06 -7.36
N PRO A 901 33.43 34.34 -7.46
CA PRO A 901 32.79 35.45 -6.74
C PRO A 901 31.36 35.78 -7.15
N SER A 902 30.91 35.32 -8.33
CA SER A 902 29.53 35.47 -8.82
C SER A 902 28.48 34.80 -7.92
N ASP A 903 28.89 33.77 -7.20
CA ASP A 903 27.96 32.84 -6.56
C ASP A 903 27.54 33.32 -5.16
N ALA A 904 28.20 34.37 -4.65
CA ALA A 904 27.94 34.99 -3.35
C ALA A 904 26.55 35.65 -3.22
N ALA A 905 25.85 35.88 -4.34
CA ALA A 905 24.48 36.41 -4.34
C ALA A 905 23.40 35.33 -4.08
N ALA A 906 23.76 34.05 -4.03
CA ALA A 906 22.83 32.92 -3.87
C ALA A 906 23.02 32.18 -2.52
N GLY A 907 23.25 32.93 -1.44
CA GLY A 907 23.63 32.40 -0.13
C GLY A 907 22.48 31.81 0.70
N GLU A 908 22.01 30.60 0.39
CA GLU A 908 21.11 29.84 1.31
C GLU A 908 21.32 28.31 1.34
N SER A 909 22.48 27.80 0.87
CA SER A 909 22.78 26.36 0.84
C SER A 909 23.26 25.75 2.18
N GLY A 910 23.31 26.54 3.26
CA GLY A 910 23.92 26.17 4.55
C GLY A 910 22.99 25.53 5.59
N ARG A 911 21.86 24.94 5.21
CA ARG A 911 20.88 24.37 6.15
C ARG A 911 21.10 22.87 6.34
N GLY A 912 21.51 22.46 7.54
CA GLY A 912 21.64 21.05 7.92
C GLY A 912 20.32 20.29 7.78
N VAL A 913 20.38 18.99 7.50
CA VAL A 913 19.21 18.18 7.09
C VAL A 913 18.19 18.02 8.23
N ILE A 914 18.61 18.24 9.48
CA ILE A 914 17.79 18.09 10.68
C ILE A 914 17.73 19.42 11.44
N THR A 915 16.54 19.95 11.66
CA THR A 915 16.32 21.24 12.34
C THR A 915 16.59 21.23 13.84
N ASN A 916 16.80 20.05 14.45
CA ASN A 916 17.12 19.85 15.86
C ASN A 916 18.43 19.06 16.03
N ALA A 917 19.57 19.73 15.89
CA ALA A 917 20.90 19.12 15.94
C ALA A 917 21.22 18.37 17.25
N VAL A 918 20.55 18.71 18.37
CA VAL A 918 20.78 18.10 19.70
C VAL A 918 20.24 16.66 19.81
N GLY A 919 19.20 16.31 19.05
CA GLY A 919 18.69 14.93 18.99
C GLY A 919 19.41 14.07 17.94
N ALA A 920 19.89 14.70 16.87
CA ALA A 920 20.49 14.04 15.72
C ALA A 920 21.78 13.26 16.05
N THR A 921 22.61 13.79 16.95
CA THR A 921 23.90 13.18 17.34
C THR A 921 23.75 11.94 18.24
N ALA A 922 22.53 11.63 18.70
CA ALA A 922 22.21 10.41 19.44
C ALA A 922 21.48 9.35 18.58
N ALA A 923 21.16 9.64 17.31
CA ALA A 923 20.47 8.71 16.43
C ALA A 923 21.45 7.71 15.78
N THR A 924 21.11 6.42 15.82
CA THR A 924 21.84 5.35 15.12
C THR A 924 21.32 5.09 13.69
N SER A 925 20.28 5.81 13.26
CA SER A 925 19.52 5.54 12.04
C SER A 925 18.77 6.78 11.58
N LEU A 926 18.60 6.91 10.26
CA LEU A 926 17.95 8.05 9.63
C LEU A 926 16.43 7.82 9.50
N VAL A 927 15.64 8.91 9.57
CA VAL A 927 14.29 8.88 9.00
C VAL A 927 14.35 9.04 7.48
N SER A 928 13.24 8.80 6.80
CA SER A 928 13.17 8.74 5.34
C SER A 928 13.64 10.01 4.63
N THR A 929 13.22 11.19 5.08
CA THR A 929 13.62 12.47 4.48
C THR A 929 15.13 12.72 4.60
N GLU A 930 15.72 12.32 5.73
CA GLU A 930 17.17 12.36 5.96
C GLU A 930 17.90 11.34 5.07
N ARG A 931 17.34 10.13 4.94
CA ARG A 931 17.86 9.04 4.10
C ARG A 931 17.83 9.42 2.61
N ASP A 932 16.73 9.93 2.11
CA ASP A 932 16.57 10.33 0.71
C ASP A 932 17.48 11.54 0.39
N ARG A 933 17.72 12.42 1.37
CA ARG A 933 18.72 13.49 1.24
C ARG A 933 20.16 12.96 1.26
N LEU A 934 20.47 11.96 2.09
CA LEU A 934 21.76 11.26 2.05
C LEU A 934 21.95 10.52 0.71
N ARG A 935 20.91 9.89 0.17
CA ARG A 935 20.91 9.26 -1.16
C ARG A 935 21.30 10.26 -2.25
N GLN A 936 20.69 11.44 -2.25
CA GLN A 936 21.03 12.54 -3.16
C GLN A 936 22.50 12.96 -3.00
N LEU A 937 22.97 13.13 -1.75
CA LEU A 937 24.36 13.52 -1.45
C LEU A 937 25.40 12.47 -1.90
N LEU A 938 25.09 11.17 -1.78
CA LEU A 938 25.97 10.08 -2.22
C LEU A 938 25.99 9.88 -3.74
N LEU A 939 24.90 10.22 -4.44
CA LEU A 939 24.79 10.17 -5.91
C LEU A 939 25.18 11.50 -6.58
N ASP A 940 25.53 12.52 -5.82
CA ASP A 940 25.86 13.84 -6.36
C ASP A 940 27.13 13.79 -7.26
N SER A 941 26.96 14.20 -8.51
CA SER A 941 28.02 14.21 -9.52
C SER A 941 28.98 15.41 -9.42
N SER A 942 28.64 16.40 -8.59
CA SER A 942 29.41 17.62 -8.31
C SER A 942 30.54 17.39 -7.28
N GLU A 943 31.13 18.49 -6.79
CA GLU A 943 32.16 18.43 -5.75
C GLU A 943 31.56 18.11 -4.36
N GLN A 944 30.24 18.26 -4.17
CA GLN A 944 29.55 17.90 -2.93
C GLN A 944 29.58 16.38 -2.68
N GLY A 945 29.29 15.56 -3.70
CA GLY A 945 29.35 14.09 -3.58
C GLY A 945 30.78 13.56 -3.40
N ASP A 946 31.77 14.18 -4.05
CA ASP A 946 33.18 13.90 -3.78
C ASP A 946 33.54 14.23 -2.31
N ALA A 947 33.04 15.32 -1.74
CA ALA A 947 33.31 15.67 -0.34
C ALA A 947 32.61 14.73 0.67
N VAL A 948 31.38 14.30 0.37
CA VAL A 948 30.60 13.34 1.16
C VAL A 948 31.29 11.97 1.22
N TRP A 949 31.69 11.42 0.08
CA TRP A 949 32.40 10.14 0.03
C TRP A 949 33.82 10.21 0.62
N ASP A 950 34.51 11.33 0.44
CA ASP A 950 35.80 11.56 1.09
C ASP A 950 35.66 11.53 2.62
N ALA A 951 34.65 12.19 3.20
CA ALA A 951 34.40 12.17 4.64
C ALA A 951 34.16 10.76 5.20
N ILE A 952 33.35 9.94 4.51
CA ILE A 952 33.04 8.55 4.93
C ILE A 952 34.28 7.64 4.87
N LEU A 953 35.11 7.78 3.83
CA LEU A 953 36.23 6.89 3.56
C LEU A 953 37.54 7.29 4.26
N ARG A 954 37.73 8.57 4.56
CA ARG A 954 38.98 9.15 5.09
C ARG A 954 39.39 8.60 6.46
N GLU A 955 38.45 8.35 7.35
CA GLU A 955 38.75 7.77 8.66
C GLU A 955 39.12 6.27 8.55
N GLY A 956 40.13 5.82 9.31
CA GLY A 956 40.37 4.40 9.55
C GLY A 956 39.25 3.78 10.41
N GLY A 957 39.16 2.45 10.47
CA GLY A 957 38.12 1.71 11.20
C GLY A 957 36.95 1.21 10.35
N LEU A 958 37.04 1.32 9.02
CA LEU A 958 36.02 0.83 8.08
C LEU A 958 36.65 -0.06 7.01
N ARG A 959 36.51 -1.38 7.19
CA ARG A 959 37.02 -2.42 6.30
C ARG A 959 36.04 -2.72 5.18
N THR A 960 36.51 -2.63 3.95
CA THR A 960 35.70 -2.84 2.74
C THR A 960 36.51 -3.54 1.66
N ALA A 961 35.83 -4.18 0.70
CA ALA A 961 36.49 -4.86 -0.42
C ALA A 961 35.73 -4.65 -1.73
N PHE A 962 36.46 -4.50 -2.84
CA PHE A 962 35.92 -4.58 -4.19
C PHE A 962 36.29 -5.93 -4.81
N ARG A 963 35.28 -6.74 -5.15
CA ARG A 963 35.43 -7.96 -5.94
C ARG A 963 35.18 -7.63 -7.41
N ILE A 964 36.14 -7.89 -8.28
CA ILE A 964 36.10 -7.56 -9.71
C ILE A 964 36.30 -8.85 -10.52
N VAL A 965 35.38 -9.13 -11.45
CA VAL A 965 35.42 -10.34 -12.29
C VAL A 965 35.25 -9.95 -13.77
N PRO A 966 36.27 -10.10 -14.62
CA PRO A 966 36.17 -9.80 -16.05
C PRO A 966 35.19 -10.72 -16.77
N VAL A 967 34.31 -10.13 -17.59
CA VAL A 967 33.42 -10.89 -18.50
C VAL A 967 34.11 -11.24 -19.83
N ARG A 968 35.32 -10.73 -20.04
CA ARG A 968 36.21 -10.96 -21.19
C ARG A 968 37.65 -11.05 -20.69
N ASN A 969 38.54 -11.70 -21.44
CA ASN A 969 39.97 -11.72 -21.12
C ASN A 969 40.54 -10.29 -21.13
N THR A 970 41.30 -9.96 -20.09
CA THR A 970 42.06 -8.71 -19.96
C THR A 970 43.46 -9.02 -19.39
N ASP A 971 44.22 -8.02 -19.00
CA ASP A 971 45.56 -8.18 -18.44
C ASP A 971 45.82 -7.17 -17.31
N PHE A 972 46.77 -7.50 -16.44
CA PHE A 972 47.06 -6.67 -15.27
C PHE A 972 47.63 -5.30 -15.63
N THR A 973 48.34 -5.15 -16.75
CA THR A 973 48.81 -3.87 -17.29
C THR A 973 47.62 -2.96 -17.59
N HIS A 974 46.61 -3.47 -18.30
CA HIS A 974 45.41 -2.71 -18.67
C HIS A 974 44.59 -2.30 -17.44
N MET A 975 44.38 -3.21 -16.49
CA MET A 975 43.68 -2.91 -15.23
C MET A 975 44.45 -1.90 -14.38
N ARG A 976 45.76 -2.11 -14.17
CA ARG A 976 46.67 -1.18 -13.48
C ARG A 976 46.59 0.21 -14.09
N ASP A 977 46.71 0.32 -15.40
CA ASP A 977 46.76 1.63 -16.06
C ASP A 977 45.40 2.33 -16.06
N ALA A 978 44.29 1.60 -16.01
CA ALA A 978 42.97 2.17 -15.75
C ALA A 978 42.85 2.72 -14.32
N PHE A 979 43.27 1.97 -13.30
CA PHE A 979 43.30 2.45 -11.91
C PHE A 979 44.26 3.62 -11.73
N VAL A 980 45.47 3.53 -12.27
CA VAL A 980 46.50 4.60 -12.23
C VAL A 980 45.98 5.85 -12.91
N ARG A 981 45.30 5.78 -14.06
CA ARG A 981 44.68 6.96 -14.67
C ARG A 981 43.61 7.57 -13.76
N GLY A 982 42.79 6.76 -13.09
CA GLY A 982 41.81 7.26 -12.11
C GLY A 982 42.46 7.91 -10.89
N ILE A 983 43.44 7.24 -10.27
CA ILE A 983 44.25 7.77 -9.15
C ILE A 983 44.94 9.06 -9.57
N SER A 984 45.60 9.09 -10.73
CA SER A 984 46.27 10.29 -11.24
C SER A 984 45.30 11.42 -11.57
N ALA A 985 44.12 11.14 -12.13
CA ALA A 985 43.09 12.15 -12.43
C ALA A 985 42.37 12.69 -11.18
N ARG A 986 42.26 11.90 -10.10
CA ARG A 986 41.70 12.36 -8.81
C ARG A 986 42.74 12.93 -7.87
N ALA A 987 43.97 12.44 -7.90
CA ALA A 987 45.10 13.20 -7.39
C ALA A 987 45.12 14.55 -8.13
N GLN A 988 44.94 14.54 -9.45
CA GLN A 988 44.66 15.73 -10.25
C GLN A 988 43.26 16.36 -10.07
N LYS A 989 42.67 16.22 -8.87
CA LYS A 989 41.46 16.94 -8.45
C LYS A 989 41.59 17.80 -7.14
N TYR A 990 42.72 17.96 -6.39
CA TYR A 990 42.65 18.79 -5.14
C TYR A 990 43.83 19.64 -4.51
N ASN A 991 45.03 20.00 -5.07
CA ASN A 991 45.92 20.99 -4.33
C ASN A 991 45.19 22.30 -4.12
N PRO A 992 44.66 22.88 -5.22
CA PRO A 992 44.10 24.21 -5.10
C PRO A 992 42.82 24.23 -4.26
N LEU A 993 42.41 23.08 -3.71
CA LEU A 993 41.37 22.94 -2.68
C LEU A 993 41.92 22.57 -1.29
N ARG A 994 42.97 21.75 -1.17
CA ARG A 994 43.37 21.12 0.12
C ARG A 994 44.86 20.92 0.35
N GLY A 995 45.57 20.35 -0.63
CA GLY A 995 46.87 19.75 -0.36
C GLY A 995 46.81 18.36 0.30
N GLU A 996 47.02 17.28 -0.46
CA GLU A 996 46.98 15.86 -0.05
C GLU A 996 47.74 14.73 -0.83
N TYR A 997 48.15 14.84 -2.10
CA TYR A 997 48.71 13.77 -2.97
C TYR A 997 49.93 14.15 -3.90
N ALA A 998 50.78 15.12 -3.54
CA ALA A 998 51.91 15.65 -4.32
C ALA A 998 53.26 15.53 -3.61
N ASP A 999 53.27 15.10 -2.33
CA ASP A 999 54.48 14.67 -1.65
C ASP A 999 55.10 13.42 -2.29
N GLU A 1000 56.40 13.26 -2.10
CA GLU A 1000 57.16 12.13 -2.63
C GLU A 1000 56.67 10.78 -2.09
N ALA A 1001 56.12 10.74 -0.87
CA ALA A 1001 55.57 9.52 -0.27
C ALA A 1001 54.33 9.02 -1.04
N PHE A 1002 53.42 9.91 -1.46
CA PHE A 1002 52.32 9.53 -2.35
C PHE A 1002 52.85 9.07 -3.72
N GLY A 1003 53.84 9.76 -4.28
CA GLY A 1003 54.50 9.36 -5.53
C GLY A 1003 55.10 7.95 -5.46
N ALA A 1004 55.76 7.62 -4.34
CA ALA A 1004 56.28 6.30 -4.03
C ALA A 1004 55.16 5.27 -3.83
N ALA A 1005 54.07 5.61 -3.12
CA ALA A 1005 52.93 4.72 -2.94
C ALA A 1005 52.23 4.36 -4.26
N VAL A 1006 52.10 5.32 -5.20
CA VAL A 1006 51.60 5.07 -6.56
C VAL A 1006 52.58 4.21 -7.37
N LYS A 1007 53.90 4.30 -7.14
CA LYS A 1007 54.89 3.38 -7.70
C LYS A 1007 54.74 1.97 -7.14
N THR A 1008 54.49 1.82 -5.83
CA THR A 1008 54.18 0.51 -5.19
C THR A 1008 52.89 -0.09 -5.75
N PHE A 1009 51.82 0.70 -5.87
CA PHE A 1009 50.56 0.28 -6.51
C PHE A 1009 50.78 -0.25 -7.94
N LYS A 1010 51.60 0.44 -8.74
CA LYS A 1010 51.99 -0.01 -10.08
C LYS A 1010 52.74 -1.34 -10.06
N ALA A 1011 53.55 -1.60 -9.04
CA ALA A 1011 54.36 -2.81 -8.90
C ALA A 1011 53.53 -4.06 -8.55
N LEU A 1012 52.47 -3.93 -7.73
CA LEU A 1012 51.56 -5.04 -7.39
C LEU A 1012 51.04 -5.75 -8.65
N PHE A 1013 50.65 -4.97 -9.65
CA PHE A 1013 50.14 -5.44 -10.95
C PHE A 1013 51.22 -5.56 -12.03
N GLY A 1014 52.51 -5.60 -11.66
CA GLY A 1014 53.64 -5.59 -12.58
C GLY A 1014 54.66 -6.73 -12.42
N GLY A 1015 54.65 -7.45 -11.29
CA GLY A 1015 55.73 -8.41 -10.93
C GLY A 1015 55.44 -9.91 -11.11
N GLY A 1016 54.23 -10.30 -11.53
CA GLY A 1016 53.82 -11.72 -11.59
C GLY A 1016 54.14 -12.42 -12.91
N GLN A 1017 54.35 -13.75 -12.87
CA GLN A 1017 54.47 -14.58 -14.09
C GLN A 1017 53.17 -14.59 -14.92
N THR A 1018 52.01 -14.50 -14.26
CA THR A 1018 50.70 -14.35 -14.90
C THR A 1018 50.46 -12.89 -15.29
N LYS A 1019 50.70 -12.54 -16.57
CA LYS A 1019 50.38 -11.20 -17.09
C LYS A 1019 48.87 -11.00 -17.33
N ASN A 1020 48.18 -12.07 -17.70
CA ASN A 1020 46.78 -12.04 -18.12
C ASN A 1020 45.81 -12.21 -16.94
N VAL A 1021 44.62 -11.65 -17.07
CA VAL A 1021 43.46 -11.86 -16.20
C VAL A 1021 42.33 -12.41 -17.08
N PRO A 1022 42.22 -13.74 -17.22
CA PRO A 1022 41.17 -14.35 -18.03
C PRO A 1022 39.74 -14.04 -17.54
N LYS A 1023 38.77 -14.28 -18.42
CA LYS A 1023 37.34 -14.25 -18.07
C LYS A 1023 37.05 -15.10 -16.82
N GLY A 1024 36.19 -14.60 -15.93
CA GLY A 1024 35.74 -15.33 -14.74
C GLY A 1024 36.74 -15.37 -13.57
N HIS A 1025 38.01 -15.04 -13.79
CA HIS A 1025 39.00 -14.92 -12.71
C HIS A 1025 38.67 -13.72 -11.81
N THR A 1026 38.95 -13.82 -10.51
CA THR A 1026 38.57 -12.80 -9.52
C THR A 1026 39.78 -11.99 -9.08
N VAL A 1027 39.71 -10.67 -9.23
CA VAL A 1027 40.62 -9.72 -8.58
C VAL A 1027 39.90 -9.11 -7.38
N LEU A 1028 40.51 -9.21 -6.20
CA LEU A 1028 40.01 -8.63 -4.95
C LEU A 1028 40.93 -7.47 -4.55
N LEU A 1029 40.34 -6.30 -4.35
CA LEU A 1029 41.00 -5.14 -3.73
C LEU A 1029 40.40 -4.99 -2.34
N VAL A 1030 41.21 -5.12 -1.29
CA VAL A 1030 40.75 -5.05 0.11
C VAL A 1030 41.33 -3.79 0.75
N ARG A 1031 40.47 -2.98 1.35
CA ARG A 1031 40.85 -1.84 2.19
C ARG A 1031 40.74 -2.26 3.65
N ASN A 1032 41.89 -2.45 4.30
CA ASN A 1032 41.96 -2.90 5.70
C ASN A 1032 41.58 -1.78 6.70
N ALA A 1033 41.54 -2.08 8.00
CA ALA A 1033 41.09 -1.12 9.02
C ALA A 1033 41.94 0.17 9.08
N ARG A 1034 43.20 0.15 8.63
CA ARG A 1034 44.07 1.33 8.54
C ARG A 1034 43.99 2.05 7.19
N GLY A 1035 43.06 1.64 6.34
CA GLY A 1035 42.90 2.16 4.99
C GLY A 1035 43.95 1.66 3.98
N GLN A 1036 44.80 0.71 4.35
CA GLN A 1036 45.82 0.16 3.44
C GLN A 1036 45.15 -0.69 2.37
N LEU A 1037 45.68 -0.68 1.14
CA LEU A 1037 45.16 -1.50 0.03
C LEU A 1037 45.97 -2.78 -0.11
N ASP A 1038 45.30 -3.92 0.05
CA ASP A 1038 45.81 -5.23 -0.33
C ASP A 1038 45.20 -5.66 -1.66
N ALA A 1039 46.02 -6.23 -2.55
CA ALA A 1039 45.57 -6.82 -3.80
C ALA A 1039 45.70 -8.35 -3.75
N LEU A 1040 44.64 -9.04 -4.17
CA LEU A 1040 44.55 -10.50 -4.18
C LEU A 1040 44.01 -10.98 -5.53
N PHE A 1041 44.47 -12.15 -5.99
CA PHE A 1041 44.05 -12.75 -7.25
C PHE A 1041 43.71 -14.22 -7.10
N GLN A 1042 42.49 -14.60 -7.50
CA GLN A 1042 42.01 -15.98 -7.51
C GLN A 1042 41.68 -16.38 -8.96
N THR A 1043 42.20 -17.53 -9.40
CA THR A 1043 41.97 -18.03 -10.76
C THR A 1043 40.55 -18.57 -10.94
N GLU A 1044 40.13 -19.46 -10.06
CA GLU A 1044 38.80 -20.10 -10.08
C GLU A 1044 38.26 -20.21 -8.65
N ALA A 1045 36.93 -20.31 -8.50
CA ALA A 1045 36.31 -20.51 -7.20
C ALA A 1045 36.81 -21.82 -6.56
N GLY A 1046 37.18 -21.77 -5.27
CA GLY A 1046 37.75 -22.90 -4.55
C GLY A 1046 39.24 -23.17 -4.83
N LYS A 1047 39.92 -22.37 -5.66
CA LYS A 1047 41.39 -22.38 -5.76
C LYS A 1047 42.00 -21.43 -4.71
N PRO A 1048 43.26 -21.68 -4.26
CA PRO A 1048 43.99 -20.75 -3.43
C PRO A 1048 44.06 -19.36 -4.07
N THR A 1049 43.95 -18.33 -3.23
CA THR A 1049 43.98 -16.93 -3.63
C THR A 1049 45.38 -16.38 -3.42
N ARG A 1050 46.04 -15.97 -4.50
CA ARG A 1050 47.40 -15.44 -4.46
C ARG A 1050 47.42 -14.02 -3.92
N TYR A 1051 48.26 -13.78 -2.92
CA TYR A 1051 48.54 -12.44 -2.41
C TYR A 1051 49.47 -11.69 -3.37
N MET A 1052 49.06 -10.50 -3.83
CA MET A 1052 49.83 -9.66 -4.76
C MET A 1052 50.67 -8.59 -4.03
N GLY A 1053 50.36 -8.32 -2.75
CA GLY A 1053 51.05 -7.34 -1.90
C GLY A 1053 50.19 -6.14 -1.48
N ARG A 1054 50.80 -5.23 -0.71
CA ARG A 1054 50.15 -4.09 -0.05
C ARG A 1054 50.65 -2.73 -0.54
N VAL A 1055 49.75 -1.75 -0.58
CA VAL A 1055 50.07 -0.31 -0.55
C VAL A 1055 49.69 0.23 0.83
N ALA A 1056 50.69 0.69 1.59
CA ALA A 1056 50.51 1.13 2.98
C ALA A 1056 49.86 2.52 3.14
N ASP A 1057 49.85 3.33 2.07
CA ASP A 1057 49.30 4.69 2.05
C ASP A 1057 47.79 4.65 1.70
N GLU A 1058 46.93 5.04 2.66
CA GLU A 1058 45.48 4.99 2.49
C GLU A 1058 44.97 5.92 1.39
N ARG A 1059 45.73 6.96 1.04
CA ARG A 1059 45.37 7.92 -0.01
C ARG A 1059 45.22 7.24 -1.36
N VAL A 1060 46.02 6.20 -1.62
CA VAL A 1060 45.89 5.37 -2.82
C VAL A 1060 44.60 4.55 -2.78
N SER A 1061 44.23 3.96 -1.63
CA SER A 1061 43.00 3.17 -1.51
C SER A 1061 41.75 4.04 -1.61
N ARG A 1062 41.72 5.21 -0.94
CA ARG A 1062 40.59 6.15 -1.00
C ARG A 1062 40.36 6.63 -2.43
N LEU A 1063 41.41 6.98 -3.16
CA LEU A 1063 41.28 7.37 -4.57
C LEU A 1063 40.83 6.21 -5.48
N VAL A 1064 41.22 4.96 -5.20
CA VAL A 1064 40.68 3.77 -5.89
C VAL A 1064 39.19 3.58 -5.61
N TRP A 1065 38.74 3.75 -4.36
CA TRP A 1065 37.32 3.64 -3.98
C TRP A 1065 36.48 4.77 -4.62
N MET A 1066 36.96 6.02 -4.56
CA MET A 1066 36.27 7.16 -5.19
C MET A 1066 36.14 7.00 -6.71
N ASN A 1067 37.02 6.24 -7.39
CA ASN A 1067 36.87 5.91 -8.80
C ASN A 1067 35.63 5.04 -9.13
N TYR A 1068 34.95 4.46 -8.13
CA TYR A 1068 33.66 3.79 -8.28
C TYR A 1068 32.50 4.57 -7.66
N LEU A 1069 32.75 5.35 -6.61
CA LEU A 1069 31.68 5.85 -5.74
C LEU A 1069 31.31 7.32 -5.93
N ALA A 1070 32.22 8.20 -6.39
CA ALA A 1070 32.04 9.65 -6.25
C ALA A 1070 32.16 10.46 -7.56
N GLY A 1071 31.43 11.56 -7.68
CA GLY A 1071 31.57 12.52 -8.78
C GLY A 1071 31.09 12.04 -10.17
N LYS A 1072 31.25 12.87 -11.19
CA LYS A 1072 30.61 12.68 -12.52
C LYS A 1072 31.06 11.46 -13.36
N ASN A 1073 32.30 11.00 -13.21
CA ASN A 1073 32.89 9.97 -14.09
C ASN A 1073 33.34 8.74 -13.27
N VAL A 1074 32.38 7.97 -12.74
CA VAL A 1074 32.67 6.72 -12.02
C VAL A 1074 32.93 5.54 -12.97
N SER A 1075 33.61 4.51 -12.46
CA SER A 1075 34.03 3.32 -13.23
C SER A 1075 32.90 2.37 -13.59
N SER A 1076 31.76 2.42 -12.88
CA SER A 1076 30.50 1.76 -13.24
C SER A 1076 29.38 2.50 -12.51
N GLU A 1077 28.52 3.19 -13.26
CA GLU A 1077 27.37 3.90 -12.69
C GLU A 1077 26.38 2.93 -12.00
N PRO A 1078 26.00 1.78 -12.61
CA PRO A 1078 25.12 0.81 -11.93
C PRO A 1078 25.70 0.28 -10.61
N ALA A 1079 27.03 0.15 -10.51
CA ALA A 1079 27.67 -0.25 -9.27
C ALA A 1079 27.62 0.84 -8.20
N ARG A 1080 27.68 2.13 -8.57
CA ARG A 1080 27.45 3.23 -7.63
C ARG A 1080 26.01 3.20 -7.13
N GLU A 1081 25.05 3.15 -8.04
CA GLU A 1081 23.62 3.16 -7.73
C GLU A 1081 23.28 2.02 -6.76
N SER A 1082 23.63 0.77 -7.11
CA SER A 1082 23.39 -0.41 -6.27
C SER A 1082 24.12 -0.36 -4.91
N VAL A 1083 25.33 0.21 -4.83
CA VAL A 1083 26.02 0.36 -3.53
C VAL A 1083 25.38 1.45 -2.67
N VAL A 1084 24.86 2.52 -3.27
CA VAL A 1084 24.06 3.51 -2.53
C VAL A 1084 22.75 2.90 -2.05
N ASP A 1085 22.08 2.06 -2.85
CA ASP A 1085 20.89 1.32 -2.43
C ASP A 1085 21.13 0.46 -1.17
N GLY A 1086 22.21 -0.34 -1.14
CA GLY A 1086 22.53 -1.10 0.07
C GLY A 1086 22.99 -0.26 1.25
N ILE A 1087 23.58 0.90 1.00
CA ILE A 1087 23.89 1.89 2.03
C ILE A 1087 22.61 2.53 2.60
N MET A 1088 21.53 2.67 1.81
CA MET A 1088 20.21 3.09 2.32
C MET A 1088 19.59 2.05 3.24
N ALA A 1089 19.81 0.74 2.98
CA ALA A 1089 19.42 -0.33 3.88
C ALA A 1089 20.24 -0.32 5.19
N VAL A 1090 21.53 0.03 5.15
CA VAL A 1090 22.37 0.13 6.36
C VAL A 1090 21.94 1.27 7.31
N VAL A 1091 21.40 2.39 6.81
CA VAL A 1091 20.94 3.51 7.67
C VAL A 1091 19.45 3.47 8.03
N GLU A 1092 18.70 2.49 7.51
CA GLU A 1092 17.30 2.29 7.82
C GLU A 1092 17.08 1.79 9.26
N ARG A 1093 15.92 2.11 9.84
CA ARG A 1093 15.55 1.66 11.19
C ARG A 1093 15.17 0.19 11.19
N PRO A 1094 15.74 -0.64 12.10
CA PRO A 1094 15.22 -1.97 12.38
C PRO A 1094 13.76 -1.88 12.86
N VAL A 1095 12.84 -2.39 12.05
CA VAL A 1095 11.40 -2.42 12.36
C VAL A 1095 11.20 -3.29 13.62
N GLY A 1096 10.68 -2.68 14.69
CA GLY A 1096 10.36 -3.37 15.95
C GLY A 1096 11.13 -2.91 17.21
N THR A 1097 12.06 -1.94 17.13
CA THR A 1097 12.76 -1.47 18.33
C THR A 1097 11.89 -0.50 19.16
N VAL A 1098 11.32 -0.99 20.27
CA VAL A 1098 10.57 -0.16 21.23
C VAL A 1098 11.52 0.83 21.92
N VAL A 1099 11.24 2.14 21.79
CA VAL A 1099 11.97 3.17 22.55
C VAL A 1099 11.53 3.09 24.02
N GLN A 1100 12.34 2.42 24.83
CA GLN A 1100 12.15 2.36 26.27
C GLN A 1100 12.43 3.74 26.88
N LYS A 1101 11.38 4.47 27.26
CA LYS A 1101 11.53 5.73 27.99
C LYS A 1101 12.28 5.51 29.30
N VAL A 1102 13.44 6.14 29.42
CA VAL A 1102 13.95 6.59 30.72
C VAL A 1102 13.17 7.86 31.09
N LEU A 1103 13.00 8.09 32.40
CA LEU A 1103 12.17 9.14 33.01
C LEU A 1103 12.62 10.56 32.65
#